data_AF-A0A9P5VYF8-F1
#
_entry.id   AF-A0A9P5VYF8-F1
#
_cell.length_a   1.000
_cell.length_b   1.000
_cell.length_c   1.000
_cell.angle_alpha   90.00
_cell.angle_beta   90.00
_cell.angle_gamma   90.00
#
_symmetry.space_group_name_H-M   'P 1'
#
loop_
_entity.id
_entity.type
_entity.pdbx_description
1 polymer ?
#
loop_
_entity_poly.entity_id
_entity_poly.type
_entity_poly.pdbx_seq_one_letter_code
_entity_poly.pdbx_strand_id
1 'polypeptide(L)'
;MKGLKGVLSRTKSANSSDSSKKGRGASSAASSAPPDDTDKGASVNSNGQASSVASDASSAKSVNTDTSTLVADIDQQQQELNLLRQQQLQQQQQAQLQQQLRLQQQQQLQLQQQQLQQQQQQQQQQQQQQQQQQQQHHSQQPLHDRNNPPTIVILNAEAAKPQLQEGIVPTPSSPASHLKSPSEKEVPKSGPINRMKNSPKDVIPVIKSPRRQRSSRFHVAYNDRQDLFLRKISQCTVLFDFNDASSELEGKEIKREALTEILDYITNNRGVITEPVYPAVISMFATNLFRTIPPQVNPTGEAFDPEEDEPVLELAWPHLQIVYEFFLRFIESADFNTNLAKKHIDHHFILQLLELFDSEDPRERDFLKTTLHRIYGKFLNLRAFIRRSINNVFFQFIYEKERHNGIAELLEILGSIINGFALPLKEEHKTFLSKVLLPLHKARSLTLYHPQLAYCVVQFLEKDPSLTEEVIHGLLRFWPKVNSPKEVMFLNEIEEILDVIEPLEFVKIEGPLFTQIARCVSSPHFQVAERALYYWNNEYIVNLIHDNANEILPIMFQSLYKNSKAHWNKTIHGLVFNALKLFMDATPKLFDECTNLYRQARQDDRKRLMEREELWQRLEKQAADNYEHLKAQGSTISPPPLLTSSEIVVAPFAPFDQDELTDMDVDETLEGTGQDQDLYSGELQKFEMPVVPQFRRKSIIPVDETVLTELSRHRSLDEVLSMDQQPQGMAYD
;
A
#
# COMPACT_ATOMS: atom_id res chain seq x y z
N MET A 1 -5.83 -8.00 63.26
CA MET A 1 -4.76 -9.03 63.20
C MET A 1 -4.15 -8.94 61.79
N LYS A 2 -2.83 -8.87 61.56
CA LYS A 2 -1.82 -9.96 61.66
C LYS A 2 -2.29 -11.26 60.96
N GLY A 3 -1.70 -11.79 59.88
CA GLY A 3 -0.66 -11.27 58.96
C GLY A 3 0.53 -12.21 58.73
N LEU A 4 0.84 -12.52 57.46
CA LEU A 4 2.02 -13.18 56.82
C LEU A 4 1.94 -12.83 55.31
N LYS A 5 2.95 -12.59 54.46
CA LYS A 5 4.43 -12.56 54.46
C LYS A 5 5.23 -13.90 54.49
N GLY A 6 5.83 -14.23 53.33
CA GLY A 6 7.04 -15.08 53.19
C GLY A 6 7.05 -16.02 51.95
N VAL A 7 8.18 -16.41 51.35
CA VAL A 7 9.17 -15.64 50.53
C VAL A 7 10.24 -16.61 49.96
N LEU A 8 10.56 -16.54 48.64
CA LEU A 8 11.75 -17.14 47.96
C LEU A 8 11.87 -18.70 47.99
N SER A 9 12.72 -19.42 47.22
CA SER A 9 13.71 -19.07 46.14
C SER A 9 14.06 -20.27 45.23
N ARG A 10 14.54 -19.94 44.01
CA ARG A 10 15.48 -20.65 43.10
C ARG A 10 16.12 -21.99 43.53
N THR A 11 16.29 -22.88 42.55
CA THR A 11 17.52 -23.68 42.33
C THR A 11 17.91 -23.74 40.84
N LYS A 12 19.18 -24.08 40.55
CA LYS A 12 19.76 -24.35 39.21
C LYS A 12 20.59 -25.63 39.30
N SER A 13 20.63 -26.42 38.21
CA SER A 13 21.76 -27.25 37.73
C SER A 13 21.37 -27.91 36.39
N ALA A 14 22.20 -28.32 35.42
CA ALA A 14 23.64 -28.14 35.05
C ALA A 14 24.29 -29.49 34.68
N ASN A 15 24.82 -29.58 33.43
CA ASN A 15 25.76 -30.54 32.79
C ASN A 15 25.34 -30.70 31.30
N SER A 16 26.16 -30.59 30.25
CA SER A 16 27.48 -31.16 29.88
C SER A 16 27.40 -32.65 29.49
N SER A 17 28.00 -33.16 28.39
CA SER A 17 29.06 -32.61 27.50
C SER A 17 29.17 -33.30 26.12
N ASP A 18 29.58 -32.53 25.10
CA ASP A 18 30.55 -32.81 24.00
C ASP A 18 30.86 -34.26 23.51
N SER A 19 30.75 -34.51 22.17
CA SER A 19 31.84 -35.13 21.37
C SER A 19 31.66 -35.14 19.82
N SER A 20 32.36 -34.23 19.12
CA SER A 20 33.20 -34.44 17.90
C SER A 20 32.92 -35.47 16.75
N LYS A 21 33.08 -34.96 15.49
CA LYS A 21 33.80 -35.52 14.28
C LYS A 21 33.08 -36.30 13.13
N LYS A 22 33.37 -35.81 11.91
CA LYS A 22 33.73 -36.45 10.60
C LYS A 22 33.59 -37.99 10.46
N GLY A 23 33.19 -38.57 9.31
CA GLY A 23 32.90 -38.03 7.96
C GLY A 23 33.75 -38.67 6.83
N ARG A 24 33.10 -39.36 5.87
CA ARG A 24 33.59 -39.96 4.58
C ARG A 24 32.33 -40.47 3.81
N GLY A 25 32.27 -40.63 2.48
CA GLY A 25 33.19 -40.25 1.40
C GLY A 25 33.41 -41.39 0.38
N ALA A 26 33.08 -41.15 -0.91
CA ALA A 26 33.17 -42.07 -2.08
C ALA A 26 32.19 -43.28 -2.07
N SER A 27 31.79 -43.92 -3.18
CA SER A 27 31.64 -43.57 -4.63
C SER A 27 30.84 -44.73 -5.33
N SER A 28 30.63 -44.91 -6.64
CA SER A 28 31.06 -44.28 -7.92
C SER A 28 30.22 -44.83 -9.11
N ALA A 29 29.99 -44.01 -10.16
CA ALA A 29 29.50 -44.40 -11.50
C ALA A 29 28.04 -44.95 -11.57
N ALA A 30 27.39 -45.13 -12.74
CA ALA A 30 27.84 -45.02 -14.15
C ALA A 30 26.74 -44.48 -15.09
N SER A 31 27.07 -44.40 -16.39
CA SER A 31 26.14 -44.28 -17.53
C SER A 31 25.37 -45.61 -17.76
N SER A 32 24.43 -45.81 -18.71
CA SER A 32 24.08 -45.08 -19.95
C SER A 32 22.78 -45.65 -20.55
N ALA A 33 22.04 -44.80 -21.31
CA ALA A 33 21.22 -45.11 -22.51
C ALA A 33 20.05 -46.15 -22.45
N PRO A 34 19.00 -45.99 -23.31
CA PRO A 34 17.82 -46.86 -23.35
C PRO A 34 17.85 -47.88 -24.51
N PRO A 35 16.77 -48.66 -24.66
CA PRO A 35 16.14 -48.89 -25.96
C PRO A 35 14.64 -48.52 -26.00
N ASP A 36 14.10 -48.31 -27.21
CA ASP A 36 12.66 -48.34 -27.54
C ASP A 36 12.10 -49.79 -27.35
N ASP A 37 10.80 -50.13 -27.40
CA ASP A 37 9.86 -49.93 -28.51
C ASP A 37 8.45 -50.52 -28.21
N THR A 38 7.35 -49.81 -28.53
CA THR A 38 5.96 -50.32 -28.75
C THR A 38 5.24 -51.09 -27.59
N ASP A 39 3.93 -51.43 -27.57
CA ASP A 39 2.73 -51.10 -28.39
C ASP A 39 1.44 -51.18 -27.50
N LYS A 40 0.24 -51.04 -28.09
CA LYS A 40 -1.15 -51.38 -27.65
C LYS A 40 -1.37 -52.07 -26.27
N GLY A 41 -2.46 -51.83 -25.55
CA GLY A 41 -3.75 -51.20 -25.91
C GLY A 41 -4.95 -52.15 -25.70
N ALA A 42 -6.17 -51.60 -25.80
CA ALA A 42 -7.50 -52.24 -25.65
C ALA A 42 -8.05 -52.49 -24.22
N SER A 43 -9.36 -52.25 -24.10
CA SER A 43 -10.21 -52.42 -22.90
C SER A 43 -10.89 -53.80 -22.87
N VAL A 44 -11.66 -54.12 -21.81
CA VAL A 44 -13.12 -54.41 -21.91
C VAL A 44 -13.76 -54.65 -20.53
N ASN A 45 -15.07 -54.34 -20.44
CA ASN A 45 -16.00 -54.54 -19.31
C ASN A 45 -16.01 -55.98 -18.73
N SER A 46 -16.53 -56.25 -17.52
CA SER A 46 -18.00 -56.33 -17.30
C SER A 46 -18.43 -56.69 -15.86
N ASN A 47 -19.73 -56.57 -15.61
CA ASN A 47 -20.43 -56.57 -14.31
C ASN A 47 -20.63 -57.96 -13.66
N GLY A 48 -20.85 -57.95 -12.34
CA GLY A 48 -21.45 -59.02 -11.52
C GLY A 48 -21.13 -58.75 -10.04
N GLN A 49 -22.04 -58.47 -9.11
CA GLN A 49 -23.28 -59.16 -8.68
C GLN A 49 -23.11 -60.67 -8.42
N ALA A 50 -23.60 -61.25 -7.31
CA ALA A 50 -24.03 -60.70 -6.02
C ALA A 50 -24.22 -61.82 -4.97
N SER A 51 -24.21 -61.45 -3.67
CA SER A 51 -24.97 -62.07 -2.56
C SER A 51 -24.62 -63.48 -2.01
N SER A 52 -24.72 -63.57 -0.67
CA SER A 52 -25.16 -64.74 0.14
C SER A 52 -24.20 -65.95 0.29
N VAL A 53 -24.28 -66.78 1.33
CA VAL A 53 -24.72 -66.62 2.75
C VAL A 53 -23.95 -67.67 3.58
N ALA A 54 -23.81 -67.47 4.90
CA ALA A 54 -23.03 -68.36 5.76
C ALA A 54 -23.61 -69.78 5.95
N SER A 55 -22.72 -70.77 6.11
CA SER A 55 -22.98 -72.03 6.80
C SER A 55 -21.70 -72.49 7.51
N ASP A 56 -21.82 -72.99 8.74
CA ASP A 56 -20.71 -73.22 9.67
C ASP A 56 -20.41 -74.73 9.88
N ALA A 57 -19.41 -75.03 10.71
CA ALA A 57 -19.10 -76.32 11.34
C ALA A 57 -18.39 -77.42 10.53
N SER A 58 -17.04 -77.35 10.58
CA SER A 58 -16.14 -78.48 10.92
C SER A 58 -16.02 -79.71 10.00
N SER A 59 -14.87 -79.86 9.33
CA SER A 59 -13.90 -80.97 9.55
C SER A 59 -12.70 -80.96 8.58
N ALA A 60 -11.55 -80.39 8.98
CA ALA A 60 -10.27 -80.61 8.29
C ALA A 60 -9.03 -80.23 9.14
N LYS A 61 -8.46 -81.17 9.91
CA LYS A 61 -7.06 -81.09 10.38
C LYS A 61 -6.16 -81.90 9.44
N SER A 62 -5.63 -81.30 8.36
CA SER A 62 -4.46 -81.86 7.63
C SER A 62 -3.80 -80.94 6.56
N VAL A 63 -4.06 -79.64 6.49
CA VAL A 63 -3.40 -78.73 5.52
C VAL A 63 -3.01 -77.43 6.21
N ASN A 64 -1.80 -77.36 6.78
CA ASN A 64 -1.36 -76.17 7.53
C ASN A 64 0.16 -75.92 7.58
N THR A 65 0.93 -76.54 6.68
CA THR A 65 2.36 -76.27 6.48
C THR A 65 2.63 -75.39 5.26
N ASP A 66 1.89 -75.62 4.18
CA ASP A 66 2.16 -74.99 2.87
C ASP A 66 1.49 -73.61 2.75
N THR A 67 0.51 -73.33 3.61
CA THR A 67 -0.14 -72.02 3.74
C THR A 67 0.75 -71.01 4.46
N SER A 68 1.57 -71.44 5.42
CA SER A 68 2.40 -70.53 6.22
C SER A 68 3.61 -69.96 5.46
N THR A 69 4.10 -70.65 4.43
CA THR A 69 5.14 -70.14 3.53
C THR A 69 4.56 -69.15 2.52
N LEU A 70 3.45 -69.51 1.86
CA LEU A 70 2.78 -68.64 0.89
C LEU A 70 2.33 -67.29 1.49
N VAL A 71 1.86 -67.28 2.74
CA VAL A 71 1.53 -66.01 3.43
C VAL A 71 2.78 -65.17 3.71
N ALA A 72 3.91 -65.79 4.09
CA ALA A 72 5.16 -65.07 4.32
C ALA A 72 5.73 -64.47 3.03
N ASP A 73 5.66 -65.20 1.90
CA ASP A 73 6.07 -64.69 0.59
C ASP A 73 5.20 -63.50 0.13
N ILE A 74 3.89 -63.56 0.39
CA ILE A 74 2.95 -62.46 0.10
C ILE A 74 3.24 -61.24 0.97
N ASP A 75 3.42 -61.39 2.29
CA ASP A 75 3.78 -60.28 3.18
C ASP A 75 5.13 -59.65 2.80
N GLN A 76 6.10 -60.46 2.36
CA GLN A 76 7.39 -59.96 1.89
C GLN A 76 7.26 -59.15 0.59
N GLN A 77 6.49 -59.64 -0.39
CA GLN A 77 6.19 -58.87 -1.61
C GLN A 77 5.41 -57.59 -1.30
N GLN A 78 4.47 -57.62 -0.36
CA GLN A 78 3.70 -56.45 0.06
C GLN A 78 4.59 -55.39 0.74
N GLN A 79 5.59 -55.81 1.51
CA GLN A 79 6.60 -54.90 2.08
C GLN A 79 7.51 -54.29 1.01
N GLU A 80 7.96 -55.08 0.05
CA GLU A 80 8.81 -54.61 -1.05
C GLU A 80 8.07 -53.61 -1.97
N LEU A 81 6.79 -53.87 -2.28
CA LEU A 81 5.92 -52.95 -3.03
C LEU A 81 5.71 -51.62 -2.29
N ASN A 82 5.51 -51.67 -0.97
CA ASN A 82 5.37 -50.47 -0.13
C ASN A 82 6.67 -49.66 -0.05
N LEU A 83 7.83 -50.32 0.04
CA LEU A 83 9.14 -49.68 0.01
C LEU A 83 9.40 -48.99 -1.34
N LEU A 84 9.07 -49.66 -2.45
CA LEU A 84 9.18 -49.10 -3.80
C LEU A 84 8.29 -47.86 -3.97
N ARG A 85 7.04 -47.91 -3.48
CA ARG A 85 6.11 -46.77 -3.49
C ARG A 85 6.63 -45.58 -2.66
N GLN A 86 7.24 -45.85 -1.50
CA GLN A 86 7.86 -44.82 -0.67
C GLN A 86 9.06 -44.16 -1.36
N GLN A 87 9.90 -44.96 -2.02
CA GLN A 87 11.05 -44.46 -2.79
C GLN A 87 10.60 -43.63 -4.01
N GLN A 88 9.53 -44.04 -4.70
CA GLN A 88 8.95 -43.29 -5.83
C GLN A 88 8.39 -41.93 -5.40
N LEU A 89 7.67 -41.87 -4.27
CA LEU A 89 7.22 -40.60 -3.67
C LEU A 89 8.40 -39.68 -3.31
N GLN A 90 9.48 -40.24 -2.75
CA GLN A 90 10.67 -39.48 -2.40
C GLN A 90 11.40 -38.90 -3.63
N GLN A 91 11.49 -39.65 -4.73
CA GLN A 91 11.99 -39.11 -6.02
C GLN A 91 11.09 -38.00 -6.56
N GLN A 92 9.77 -38.17 -6.53
CA GLN A 92 8.81 -37.19 -7.03
C GLN A 92 8.90 -35.86 -6.26
N GLN A 93 9.08 -35.93 -4.94
CA GLN A 93 9.29 -34.76 -4.08
C GLN A 93 10.64 -34.06 -4.34
N GLN A 94 11.72 -34.81 -4.59
CA GLN A 94 13.00 -34.23 -5.02
C GLN A 94 12.93 -33.56 -6.41
N ALA A 95 12.16 -34.12 -7.34
CA ALA A 95 11.96 -33.55 -8.67
C ALA A 95 11.20 -32.20 -8.59
N GLN A 96 10.14 -32.12 -7.77
CA GLN A 96 9.43 -30.87 -7.50
C GLN A 96 10.36 -29.80 -6.90
N LEU A 97 11.17 -30.16 -5.89
CA LEU A 97 12.16 -29.25 -5.29
C LEU A 97 13.18 -28.73 -6.32
N GLN A 98 13.71 -29.58 -7.21
CA GLN A 98 14.60 -29.12 -8.28
C GLN A 98 13.89 -28.20 -9.29
N GLN A 99 12.63 -28.48 -9.63
CA GLN A 99 11.85 -27.64 -10.54
C GLN A 99 11.59 -26.25 -9.93
N GLN A 100 11.23 -26.19 -8.65
CA GLN A 100 11.04 -24.95 -7.90
C GLN A 100 12.33 -24.13 -7.82
N LEU A 101 13.48 -24.78 -7.58
CA LEU A 101 14.79 -24.11 -7.54
C LEU A 101 15.18 -23.52 -8.92
N ARG A 102 14.88 -24.22 -10.02
CA ARG A 102 15.11 -23.71 -11.39
C ARG A 102 14.23 -22.51 -11.70
N LEU A 103 12.95 -22.53 -11.29
CA LEU A 103 12.04 -21.40 -11.48
C LEU A 103 12.51 -20.16 -10.71
N GLN A 104 12.93 -20.32 -9.46
CA GLN A 104 13.50 -19.24 -8.65
C GLN A 104 14.77 -18.64 -9.29
N GLN A 105 15.70 -19.49 -9.77
CA GLN A 105 16.91 -19.04 -10.46
C GLN A 105 16.60 -18.30 -11.77
N GLN A 106 15.62 -18.78 -12.54
CA GLN A 106 15.18 -18.13 -13.79
C GLN A 106 14.54 -16.76 -13.53
N GLN A 107 13.71 -16.64 -12.48
CA GLN A 107 13.11 -15.38 -12.05
C GLN A 107 14.17 -14.37 -11.58
N GLN A 108 15.20 -14.83 -10.87
CA GLN A 108 16.33 -14.00 -10.43
C GLN A 108 17.19 -13.49 -11.61
N LEU A 109 17.42 -14.32 -12.63
CA LEU A 109 18.08 -13.92 -13.89
C LEU A 109 17.23 -12.92 -14.70
N GLN A 110 15.91 -13.03 -14.65
CA GLN A 110 14.99 -12.10 -15.33
C GLN A 110 15.00 -10.71 -14.67
N LEU A 111 14.96 -10.65 -13.34
CA LEU A 111 15.13 -9.42 -12.56
C LEU A 111 16.49 -8.75 -12.84
N GLN A 112 17.57 -9.53 -12.91
CA GLN A 112 18.90 -9.00 -13.21
C GLN A 112 19.00 -8.40 -14.63
N GLN A 113 18.38 -9.02 -15.64
CA GLN A 113 18.28 -8.41 -16.98
C GLN A 113 17.47 -7.12 -16.98
N GLN A 114 16.36 -7.07 -16.23
CA GLN A 114 15.49 -5.89 -16.17
C GLN A 114 16.21 -4.68 -15.53
N GLN A 115 16.99 -4.90 -14.46
CA GLN A 115 17.87 -3.88 -13.89
C GLN A 115 18.94 -3.40 -14.89
N LEU A 116 19.54 -4.32 -15.66
CA LEU A 116 20.53 -3.97 -16.68
C LEU A 116 19.92 -3.11 -17.80
N GLN A 117 18.66 -3.38 -18.18
CA GLN A 117 17.92 -2.57 -19.16
C GLN A 117 17.60 -1.16 -18.64
N GLN A 118 17.12 -1.02 -17.40
CA GLN A 118 16.91 0.30 -16.78
C GLN A 118 18.21 1.12 -16.71
N GLN A 119 19.32 0.48 -16.35
CA GLN A 119 20.62 1.16 -16.27
C GLN A 119 21.12 1.63 -17.65
N GLN A 120 20.86 0.88 -18.74
CA GLN A 120 21.12 1.36 -20.10
C GLN A 120 20.21 2.51 -20.52
N GLN A 121 18.92 2.48 -20.16
CA GLN A 121 18.00 3.59 -20.45
C GLN A 121 18.43 4.89 -19.74
N GLN A 122 18.83 4.81 -18.46
CA GLN A 122 19.36 5.98 -17.74
C GLN A 122 20.65 6.53 -18.38
N GLN A 123 21.56 5.67 -18.85
CA GLN A 123 22.75 6.13 -19.57
C GLN A 123 22.41 6.79 -20.92
N GLN A 124 21.42 6.28 -21.66
CA GLN A 124 20.96 6.92 -22.89
C GLN A 124 20.30 8.27 -22.64
N GLN A 125 19.47 8.40 -21.59
CA GLN A 125 18.88 9.68 -21.19
C GLN A 125 19.95 10.70 -20.78
N GLN A 126 20.96 10.31 -20.01
CA GLN A 126 22.07 11.20 -19.66
C GLN A 126 22.89 11.63 -20.89
N GLN A 127 23.13 10.73 -21.87
CA GLN A 127 23.80 11.11 -23.12
C GLN A 127 22.94 12.06 -23.97
N GLN A 128 21.63 11.87 -24.03
CA GLN A 128 20.72 12.80 -24.73
C GLN A 128 20.69 14.18 -24.05
N GLN A 129 20.62 14.25 -22.72
CA GLN A 129 20.70 15.52 -21.98
C GLN A 129 22.04 16.23 -22.21
N GLN A 130 23.16 15.52 -22.21
CA GLN A 130 24.47 16.11 -22.54
C GLN A 130 24.55 16.62 -23.99
N GLN A 131 23.96 15.91 -24.96
CA GLN A 131 23.88 16.39 -26.35
C GLN A 131 22.98 17.63 -26.48
N GLN A 132 21.84 17.68 -25.79
CA GLN A 132 20.97 18.85 -25.76
C GLN A 132 21.67 20.06 -25.12
N GLN A 133 22.39 19.88 -24.00
CA GLN A 133 23.18 20.95 -23.38
C GLN A 133 24.31 21.45 -24.29
N GLN A 134 24.98 20.56 -25.05
CA GLN A 134 25.98 20.96 -26.03
C GLN A 134 25.37 21.74 -27.22
N GLN A 135 24.18 21.34 -27.70
CA GLN A 135 23.46 22.08 -28.73
C GLN A 135 22.99 23.45 -28.23
N GLN A 136 22.50 23.56 -26.99
CA GLN A 136 22.15 24.84 -26.37
C GLN A 136 23.39 25.75 -26.22
N HIS A 137 24.54 25.21 -25.81
CA HIS A 137 25.79 25.98 -25.74
C HIS A 137 26.29 26.46 -27.12
N HIS A 138 26.09 25.69 -28.19
CA HIS A 138 26.36 26.15 -29.55
C HIS A 138 25.33 27.17 -30.08
N SER A 139 24.17 27.30 -29.41
CA SER A 139 23.13 28.26 -29.76
C SER A 139 23.27 29.62 -29.07
N GLN A 140 24.28 29.79 -28.19
CA GLN A 140 24.50 31.03 -27.44
C GLN A 140 25.89 31.63 -27.71
N GLN A 141 26.10 32.09 -28.95
CA GLN A 141 27.12 33.11 -29.25
C GLN A 141 26.43 34.39 -29.76
N PRO A 142 26.66 35.58 -29.15
CA PRO A 142 25.97 36.80 -29.55
C PRO A 142 26.42 37.32 -30.94
N LEU A 143 25.45 37.64 -31.79
CA LEU A 143 25.68 38.33 -33.07
C LEU A 143 25.86 39.84 -32.85
N HIS A 144 27.09 40.31 -32.85
CA HIS A 144 27.43 41.74 -32.91
C HIS A 144 28.61 42.01 -33.85
N ASP A 145 28.38 41.93 -35.17
CA ASP A 145 28.42 43.12 -36.04
C ASP A 145 27.93 42.80 -37.46
N ARG A 146 27.34 43.78 -38.17
CA ARG A 146 26.87 43.57 -39.56
C ARG A 146 26.92 44.85 -40.41
N ASN A 147 28.12 45.26 -40.82
CA ASN A 147 28.31 46.29 -41.84
C ASN A 147 29.64 46.18 -42.60
N ASN A 148 29.70 45.31 -43.62
CA ASN A 148 30.30 45.62 -44.94
C ASN A 148 30.06 44.49 -45.97
N PRO A 149 30.11 44.78 -47.28
CA PRO A 149 29.76 43.82 -48.34
C PRO A 149 30.92 42.87 -48.73
N PRO A 150 30.61 41.70 -49.33
CA PRO A 150 31.63 40.74 -49.76
C PRO A 150 32.28 41.13 -51.09
N THR A 151 33.60 41.35 -51.09
CA THR A 151 34.39 41.47 -52.33
C THR A 151 34.69 40.09 -52.91
N ILE A 152 34.17 39.83 -54.10
CA ILE A 152 34.47 38.63 -54.88
C ILE A 152 35.88 38.74 -55.49
N VAL A 153 36.68 37.68 -55.38
CA VAL A 153 37.80 37.42 -56.30
C VAL A 153 37.62 36.01 -56.87
N ILE A 154 37.58 35.93 -58.20
CA ILE A 154 37.32 34.72 -58.99
C ILE A 154 38.63 33.97 -59.24
N LEU A 155 38.60 32.63 -59.34
CA LEU A 155 39.22 31.92 -60.48
C LEU A 155 38.72 30.48 -60.66
N ASN A 156 37.98 30.31 -61.76
CA ASN A 156 37.70 29.07 -62.48
C ASN A 156 39.00 28.44 -63.06
N ALA A 157 39.07 27.21 -63.60
CA ALA A 157 38.26 25.98 -63.47
C ALA A 157 38.97 24.83 -64.24
N GLU A 158 38.54 23.59 -63.99
CA GLU A 158 38.58 22.40 -64.89
C GLU A 158 39.90 21.84 -65.49
N ALA A 159 39.78 20.58 -65.95
CA ALA A 159 40.59 19.87 -66.95
C ALA A 159 42.05 19.46 -66.66
N ALA A 160 42.23 18.20 -66.20
CA ALA A 160 43.15 17.23 -66.83
C ALA A 160 42.81 15.77 -66.45
N LYS A 161 43.20 14.81 -67.29
CA LYS A 161 43.17 13.34 -67.06
C LYS A 161 44.64 12.81 -67.04
N PRO A 162 44.91 11.48 -67.05
CA PRO A 162 44.80 10.51 -65.95
C PRO A 162 46.20 9.84 -65.72
N GLN A 163 46.26 8.50 -65.61
CA GLN A 163 47.44 7.60 -65.65
C GLN A 163 48.19 7.38 -64.31
N LEU A 164 48.62 6.14 -63.95
CA LEU A 164 48.50 4.79 -64.55
C LEU A 164 48.62 3.69 -63.45
N GLN A 165 47.91 2.55 -63.62
CA GLN A 165 48.22 1.17 -63.12
C GLN A 165 48.37 0.96 -61.58
N GLU A 166 48.27 -0.22 -60.96
CA GLU A 166 47.70 -1.58 -61.20
C GLU A 166 47.63 -2.24 -59.78
N GLY A 167 46.82 -3.23 -59.40
CA GLY A 167 45.73 -3.97 -60.06
C GLY A 167 45.36 -5.23 -59.23
N ILE A 168 44.27 -5.93 -59.61
CA ILE A 168 43.91 -7.31 -59.23
C ILE A 168 43.34 -7.56 -57.80
N VAL A 169 42.33 -8.44 -57.73
CA VAL A 169 41.52 -8.87 -56.57
C VAL A 169 41.16 -10.35 -56.76
N PRO A 170 41.35 -11.25 -55.76
CA PRO A 170 40.16 -11.86 -55.14
C PRO A 170 40.27 -12.34 -53.66
N THR A 171 39.07 -12.60 -53.12
CA THR A 171 38.59 -13.47 -52.02
C THR A 171 39.02 -14.96 -52.08
N PRO A 172 38.60 -15.88 -51.17
CA PRO A 172 38.33 -15.85 -49.70
C PRO A 172 38.88 -17.13 -48.97
N SER A 173 38.25 -17.53 -47.84
CA SER A 173 38.08 -18.90 -47.27
C SER A 173 38.74 -19.24 -45.90
N SER A 174 38.23 -20.31 -45.26
CA SER A 174 38.54 -20.87 -43.90
C SER A 174 38.98 -22.35 -44.06
N PRO A 175 39.08 -23.25 -43.03
CA PRO A 175 39.05 -23.13 -41.55
C PRO A 175 40.13 -23.99 -40.79
N ALA A 176 40.03 -24.05 -39.45
CA ALA A 176 40.56 -25.09 -38.53
C ALA A 176 42.11 -25.15 -38.29
N SER A 177 42.67 -25.78 -37.24
CA SER A 177 42.11 -26.68 -36.19
C SER A 177 42.90 -26.71 -34.85
N HIS A 178 42.27 -27.26 -33.79
CA HIS A 178 42.81 -27.99 -32.62
C HIS A 178 43.61 -27.35 -31.43
N LEU A 179 42.97 -27.45 -30.25
CA LEU A 179 43.46 -28.05 -28.97
C LEU A 179 44.60 -27.40 -28.15
N LYS A 180 44.26 -26.70 -27.04
CA LYS A 180 44.33 -27.26 -25.65
C LYS A 180 43.93 -26.26 -24.54
N SER A 181 43.34 -26.80 -23.47
CA SER A 181 43.19 -26.23 -22.11
C SER A 181 44.43 -26.61 -21.24
N PRO A 182 44.61 -26.20 -19.95
CA PRO A 182 43.62 -25.69 -18.98
C PRO A 182 44.16 -24.59 -18.01
N SER A 183 43.61 -24.53 -16.78
CA SER A 183 44.08 -23.81 -15.57
C SER A 183 44.11 -22.27 -15.62
N GLU A 184 44.00 -21.53 -14.52
CA GLU A 184 43.37 -21.63 -13.18
C GLU A 184 43.93 -20.42 -12.38
N LYS A 185 43.11 -19.81 -11.52
CA LYS A 185 43.48 -19.11 -10.25
C LYS A 185 44.33 -17.80 -10.24
N GLU A 186 43.91 -16.95 -9.29
CA GLU A 186 44.72 -16.13 -8.34
C GLU A 186 45.52 -14.88 -8.79
N VAL A 187 44.83 -13.73 -8.66
CA VAL A 187 45.25 -12.47 -7.98
C VAL A 187 46.57 -12.58 -7.16
N PRO A 188 47.60 -11.72 -7.38
CA PRO A 188 47.83 -10.60 -6.43
C PRO A 188 48.60 -9.32 -6.88
N LYS A 189 48.24 -8.19 -6.24
CA LYS A 189 49.08 -7.10 -5.67
C LYS A 189 50.24 -6.42 -6.45
N SER A 190 49.95 -5.21 -6.95
CA SER A 190 50.65 -3.91 -6.69
C SER A 190 52.17 -3.69 -6.94
N GLY A 191 52.51 -3.07 -8.09
CA GLY A 191 53.57 -2.04 -8.27
C GLY A 191 55.04 -2.49 -8.43
N PRO A 192 56.02 -1.57 -8.68
CA PRO A 192 55.91 -0.12 -8.96
C PRO A 192 56.83 0.50 -10.07
N ILE A 193 56.45 1.70 -10.56
CA ILE A 193 57.30 2.82 -11.08
C ILE A 193 58.23 2.65 -12.32
N ASN A 194 57.95 3.44 -13.39
CA ASN A 194 58.87 4.25 -14.27
C ASN A 194 58.22 4.45 -15.69
N ARG A 195 58.45 5.52 -16.50
CA ARG A 195 59.08 6.85 -16.32
C ARG A 195 58.98 7.72 -17.60
N MET A 196 58.56 8.99 -17.48
CA MET A 196 58.73 10.09 -18.49
C MET A 196 57.97 9.92 -19.83
N LYS A 197 57.70 10.94 -20.67
CA LYS A 197 57.95 12.40 -20.66
C LYS A 197 56.97 13.09 -21.65
N ASN A 198 56.46 14.29 -21.35
CA ASN A 198 56.50 15.47 -22.23
C ASN A 198 55.89 16.71 -21.56
N SER A 199 56.19 17.89 -22.11
CA SER A 199 55.97 19.24 -21.54
C SER A 199 54.94 20.02 -22.39
N PRO A 200 54.48 21.25 -22.06
CA PRO A 200 55.11 22.29 -21.24
C PRO A 200 54.30 22.74 -19.99
N LYS A 201 54.83 23.76 -19.31
CA LYS A 201 54.24 24.44 -18.16
C LYS A 201 53.93 25.88 -18.55
N ASP A 202 52.98 26.50 -17.88
CA ASP A 202 53.10 27.91 -17.50
C ASP A 202 52.91 28.05 -15.98
N VAL A 203 53.43 29.15 -15.41
CA VAL A 203 53.68 29.24 -13.96
C VAL A 203 53.12 30.53 -13.36
N ILE A 204 52.23 30.38 -12.39
CA ILE A 204 51.86 31.44 -11.43
C ILE A 204 52.21 30.93 -10.01
N PRO A 205 52.77 31.75 -9.10
CA PRO A 205 53.37 31.23 -7.87
C PRO A 205 52.33 30.75 -6.83
N VAL A 206 52.44 29.49 -6.41
CA VAL A 206 51.69 28.98 -5.24
C VAL A 206 52.26 29.61 -3.96
N ILE A 207 51.50 30.54 -3.37
CA ILE A 207 51.74 30.99 -2.00
C ILE A 207 51.53 29.78 -1.07
N LYS A 208 52.55 29.46 -0.28
CA LYS A 208 52.50 28.33 0.66
C LYS A 208 51.51 28.61 1.78
N SER A 209 50.37 27.92 1.78
CA SER A 209 49.47 27.86 2.95
C SER A 209 50.26 27.41 4.19
N PRO A 210 50.28 28.18 5.30
CA PRO A 210 50.99 27.77 6.50
C PRO A 210 50.47 26.46 7.06
N ARG A 211 51.39 25.55 7.42
CA ARG A 211 51.11 24.28 8.10
C ARG A 211 50.34 24.57 9.41
N ARG A 212 49.01 24.36 9.41
CA ARG A 212 48.09 24.69 10.52
C ARG A 212 48.57 24.03 11.82
N GLN A 213 49.34 24.77 12.63
CA GLN A 213 49.76 24.31 13.95
C GLN A 213 48.51 24.12 14.81
N ARG A 214 48.52 23.09 15.67
CA ARG A 214 47.60 23.02 16.80
C ARG A 214 47.98 24.13 17.78
N SER A 215 47.44 25.33 17.56
CA SER A 215 47.63 26.45 18.48
C SER A 215 47.03 26.10 19.83
N SER A 216 47.80 26.36 20.89
CA SER A 216 47.35 26.57 22.26
C SER A 216 46.18 25.70 22.75
N ARG A 217 46.51 24.58 23.43
CA ARG A 217 45.63 24.01 24.47
C ARG A 217 45.61 24.96 25.68
N PHE A 218 44.99 26.14 25.52
CA PHE A 218 44.76 27.04 26.65
C PHE A 218 43.95 26.29 27.70
N HIS A 219 44.44 26.26 28.93
CA HIS A 219 43.69 25.70 30.05
C HIS A 219 42.73 26.76 30.61
N VAL A 220 41.86 27.27 29.73
CA VAL A 220 40.80 28.26 29.99
C VAL A 220 40.09 27.91 31.30
N ALA A 221 39.91 28.88 32.20
CA ALA A 221 39.29 28.62 33.50
C ALA A 221 37.82 28.20 33.30
N TYR A 222 37.21 27.52 34.29
CA TYR A 222 35.83 27.03 34.15
C TYR A 222 34.84 28.17 33.83
N ASN A 223 34.98 29.32 34.51
CA ASN A 223 34.18 30.52 34.27
C ASN A 223 34.41 31.08 32.85
N ASP A 224 35.67 31.25 32.43
CA ASP A 224 36.02 31.72 31.08
C ASP A 224 35.46 30.82 29.97
N ARG A 225 35.34 29.49 30.20
CA ARG A 225 34.70 28.55 29.25
C ARG A 225 33.20 28.78 29.16
N GLN A 226 32.53 29.02 30.30
CA GLN A 226 31.11 29.32 30.33
C GLN A 226 30.80 30.62 29.59
N ASP A 227 31.58 31.67 29.82
CA ASP A 227 31.44 32.96 29.11
C ASP A 227 31.71 32.81 27.61
N LEU A 228 32.71 32.02 27.21
CA LEU A 228 32.98 31.72 25.80
C LEU A 228 31.84 30.93 25.15
N PHE A 229 31.24 29.98 25.87
CA PHE A 229 30.09 29.20 25.40
C PHE A 229 28.85 30.08 25.19
N LEU A 230 28.54 30.96 26.15
CA LEU A 230 27.46 31.95 26.02
C LEU A 230 27.70 32.91 24.83
N ARG A 231 28.95 33.34 24.59
CA ARG A 231 29.31 34.14 23.41
C ARG A 231 29.12 33.37 22.10
N LYS A 232 29.42 32.07 22.04
CA LYS A 232 29.16 31.24 20.85
C LYS A 232 27.66 31.02 20.60
N ILE A 233 26.86 30.82 21.65
CA ILE A 233 25.39 30.79 21.51
C ILE A 233 24.88 32.13 20.94
N SER A 234 25.40 33.27 21.44
CA SER A 234 25.09 34.62 20.93
C SER A 234 25.69 34.94 19.55
N GLN A 235 26.57 34.10 19.00
CA GLN A 235 27.02 34.16 17.62
C GLN A 235 26.06 33.37 16.71
N CYS A 236 25.50 32.28 17.22
CA CYS A 236 24.55 31.42 16.50
C CYS A 236 23.15 32.06 16.32
N THR A 237 22.84 33.15 17.03
CA THR A 237 21.65 33.99 16.79
C THR A 237 21.71 34.85 15.54
N VAL A 238 22.87 34.98 14.86
CA VAL A 238 22.95 35.69 13.57
C VAL A 238 22.22 34.88 12.51
N LEU A 239 21.26 35.52 11.83
CA LEU A 239 20.52 34.94 10.71
C LEU A 239 21.23 35.23 9.38
N PHE A 240 21.11 34.29 8.45
CA PHE A 240 21.64 34.40 7.09
C PHE A 240 20.51 34.04 6.12
N ASP A 241 20.42 34.76 5.00
CA ASP A 241 19.48 34.41 3.93
C ASP A 241 20.01 33.21 3.13
N PHE A 242 19.18 32.20 2.90
CA PHE A 242 19.50 31.01 2.11
C PHE A 242 18.83 31.00 0.73
N ASN A 243 17.99 31.98 0.39
CA ASN A 243 17.42 32.15 -0.95
C ASN A 243 18.51 32.39 -2.00
N ASP A 244 19.54 33.18 -1.66
CA ASP A 244 20.82 33.18 -2.39
C ASP A 244 21.83 32.28 -1.66
N ALA A 245 22.04 31.08 -2.17
CA ALA A 245 23.03 30.13 -1.66
C ALA A 245 24.49 30.61 -1.80
N SER A 246 24.78 31.57 -2.69
CA SER A 246 26.11 32.12 -2.94
C SER A 246 26.48 33.31 -2.04
N SER A 247 25.48 34.01 -1.50
CA SER A 247 25.68 35.08 -0.50
C SER A 247 26.35 34.55 0.77
N GLU A 248 27.22 35.37 1.37
CA GLU A 248 27.74 35.21 2.74
C GLU A 248 28.29 33.80 3.12
N LEU A 249 28.83 33.06 2.13
CA LEU A 249 29.36 31.70 2.30
C LEU A 249 30.29 31.52 3.51
N GLU A 250 31.20 32.48 3.76
CA GLU A 250 32.12 32.44 4.91
C GLU A 250 31.37 32.59 6.25
N GLY A 251 30.39 33.50 6.32
CA GLY A 251 29.56 33.67 7.53
C GLY A 251 28.67 32.46 7.80
N LYS A 252 28.07 31.90 6.74
CA LYS A 252 27.28 30.65 6.80
C LYS A 252 28.12 29.47 7.30
N GLU A 253 29.35 29.31 6.81
CA GLU A 253 30.24 28.23 7.26
C GLU A 253 30.76 28.45 8.69
N ILE A 254 31.12 29.69 9.07
CA ILE A 254 31.51 30.03 10.46
C ILE A 254 30.38 29.71 11.45
N LYS A 255 29.12 30.03 11.11
CA LYS A 255 27.98 29.67 11.95
C LYS A 255 27.76 28.14 11.98
N ARG A 256 27.96 27.43 10.87
CA ARG A 256 27.86 25.96 10.82
C ARG A 256 28.93 25.28 11.69
N GLU A 257 30.19 25.71 11.63
CA GLU A 257 31.26 25.24 12.52
C GLU A 257 30.92 25.56 13.99
N ALA A 258 30.47 26.79 14.30
CA ALA A 258 30.13 27.20 15.66
C ALA A 258 28.95 26.38 16.25
N LEU A 259 27.90 26.14 15.46
CA LEU A 259 26.75 25.29 15.83
C LEU A 259 27.19 23.84 16.11
N THR A 260 28.08 23.30 15.26
CA THR A 260 28.64 21.95 15.44
C THR A 260 29.45 21.88 16.74
N GLU A 261 30.29 22.88 17.02
CA GLU A 261 31.13 22.89 18.23
C GLU A 261 30.32 23.00 19.53
N ILE A 262 29.22 23.79 19.56
CA ILE A 262 28.37 23.85 20.76
C ILE A 262 27.58 22.55 20.98
N LEU A 263 27.20 21.83 19.90
CA LEU A 263 26.59 20.50 19.95
C LEU A 263 27.57 19.44 20.46
N ASP A 264 28.79 19.41 19.93
CA ASP A 264 29.86 18.53 20.44
C ASP A 264 30.18 18.85 21.91
N TYR A 265 30.23 20.13 22.28
CA TYR A 265 30.57 20.54 23.64
C TYR A 265 29.51 20.10 24.66
N ILE A 266 28.22 20.32 24.39
CA ILE A 266 27.15 19.91 25.32
C ILE A 266 26.95 18.39 25.37
N THR A 267 27.23 17.68 24.28
CA THR A 267 27.07 16.22 24.21
C THR A 267 28.19 15.48 24.96
N ASN A 268 29.43 15.97 24.86
CA ASN A 268 30.61 15.29 25.41
C ASN A 268 31.00 15.72 26.84
N ASN A 269 30.43 16.80 27.39
CA ASN A 269 30.84 17.36 28.69
C ASN A 269 29.64 17.47 29.66
N ARG A 270 29.83 17.02 30.90
CA ARG A 270 28.85 17.14 31.99
C ARG A 270 29.06 18.41 32.80
N GLY A 271 28.00 18.93 33.42
CA GLY A 271 28.03 20.16 34.21
C GLY A 271 28.23 21.43 33.37
N VAL A 272 27.84 21.39 32.09
CA VAL A 272 27.85 22.56 31.17
C VAL A 272 26.59 23.42 31.34
N ILE A 273 25.45 22.81 31.68
CA ILE A 273 24.15 23.48 31.73
C ILE A 273 23.98 24.23 33.06
N THR A 274 24.46 25.48 33.12
CA THR A 274 24.30 26.38 34.26
C THR A 274 23.11 27.35 34.08
N GLU A 275 22.65 28.03 35.13
CA GLU A 275 21.46 28.90 35.06
C GLU A 275 21.45 29.94 33.92
N PRO A 276 22.54 30.69 33.61
CA PRO A 276 22.52 31.65 32.50
C PRO A 276 22.50 31.00 31.09
N VAL A 277 22.75 29.69 30.97
CA VAL A 277 22.68 28.98 29.67
C VAL A 277 21.22 28.83 29.20
N TYR A 278 20.26 28.65 30.12
CA TYR A 278 18.85 28.45 29.77
C TYR A 278 18.26 29.58 28.89
N PRO A 279 18.26 30.86 29.31
CA PRO A 279 17.73 31.94 28.47
C PRO A 279 18.51 32.10 27.16
N ALA A 280 19.83 31.91 27.16
CA ALA A 280 20.65 32.04 25.95
C ALA A 280 20.30 30.97 24.90
N VAL A 281 20.19 29.70 25.31
CA VAL A 281 19.84 28.58 24.42
C VAL A 281 18.40 28.71 23.91
N ILE A 282 17.45 29.07 24.78
CA ILE A 282 16.04 29.18 24.42
C ILE A 282 15.81 30.39 23.48
N SER A 283 16.50 31.51 23.71
CA SER A 283 16.50 32.64 22.78
C SER A 283 17.16 32.28 21.45
N MET A 284 18.27 31.53 21.44
CA MET A 284 18.95 31.14 20.20
C MET A 284 18.09 30.20 19.35
N PHE A 285 17.41 29.23 19.97
CA PHE A 285 16.42 28.39 19.32
C PHE A 285 15.27 29.22 18.74
N ALA A 286 14.64 30.07 19.55
CA ALA A 286 13.54 30.93 19.12
C ALA A 286 13.91 31.84 17.93
N THR A 287 15.04 32.55 18.02
CA THR A 287 15.51 33.45 16.94
C THR A 287 15.78 32.72 15.63
N ASN A 288 16.24 31.47 15.65
CA ASN A 288 16.55 30.71 14.44
C ASN A 288 15.33 30.04 13.81
N LEU A 289 14.34 29.61 14.61
CA LEU A 289 13.27 28.71 14.15
C LEU A 289 11.90 29.38 14.04
N PHE A 290 11.54 30.27 14.98
CA PHE A 290 10.21 30.87 15.05
C PHE A 290 10.04 31.95 13.95
N ARG A 291 9.70 31.47 12.77
CA ARG A 291 9.45 32.20 11.53
C ARG A 291 8.03 31.94 11.06
N THR A 292 7.41 32.90 10.37
CA THR A 292 6.19 32.62 9.60
C THR A 292 6.53 31.59 8.53
N ILE A 293 5.77 30.50 8.44
CA ILE A 293 5.94 29.53 7.34
C ILE A 293 5.61 30.26 6.01
N PRO A 294 6.38 30.03 4.94
CA PRO A 294 6.07 30.58 3.62
C PRO A 294 4.66 30.21 3.14
N PRO A 295 4.01 31.04 2.30
CA PRO A 295 2.73 30.65 1.70
C PRO A 295 2.91 29.40 0.85
N GLN A 296 2.10 28.39 1.13
CA GLN A 296 2.12 27.08 0.46
C GLN A 296 1.92 27.26 -1.05
N VAL A 297 2.80 26.67 -1.86
CA VAL A 297 2.84 26.92 -3.32
C VAL A 297 1.93 26.01 -4.13
N ASN A 298 1.52 24.88 -3.56
CA ASN A 298 0.76 23.83 -4.26
C ASN A 298 -0.70 24.26 -4.48
N PRO A 299 -1.28 24.00 -5.67
CA PRO A 299 -2.56 24.57 -6.11
C PRO A 299 -3.73 24.11 -5.24
N THR A 300 -4.55 25.06 -4.78
CA THR A 300 -5.76 24.76 -3.99
C THR A 300 -6.94 24.42 -4.90
N GLY A 301 -7.55 23.24 -4.71
CA GLY A 301 -8.74 22.84 -5.47
C GLY A 301 -9.09 21.36 -5.36
N GLU A 302 -9.93 20.87 -6.25
CA GLU A 302 -10.34 19.45 -6.29
C GLU A 302 -9.37 18.56 -7.09
N ALA A 303 -8.37 19.17 -7.75
CA ALA A 303 -7.24 18.50 -8.39
C ALA A 303 -5.96 18.54 -7.51
N PHE A 304 -6.11 18.81 -6.21
CA PHE A 304 -5.04 18.78 -5.23
C PHE A 304 -5.00 17.38 -4.59
N ASP A 305 -4.02 16.56 -4.98
CA ASP A 305 -3.71 15.31 -4.29
C ASP A 305 -2.49 15.51 -3.36
N PRO A 306 -2.67 15.49 -2.03
CA PRO A 306 -1.58 15.63 -1.08
C PRO A 306 -0.54 14.51 -1.12
N GLU A 307 -0.82 13.40 -1.82
CA GLU A 307 0.09 12.26 -1.96
C GLU A 307 1.00 12.36 -3.20
N GLU A 308 0.67 13.20 -4.19
CA GLU A 308 1.48 13.43 -5.41
C GLU A 308 2.40 14.66 -5.33
N ASP A 309 2.13 15.62 -4.43
CA ASP A 309 2.89 16.87 -4.30
C ASP A 309 4.34 16.64 -3.81
N GLU A 310 5.33 17.19 -4.54
CA GLU A 310 6.73 17.23 -4.06
C GLU A 310 6.86 18.23 -2.88
N PRO A 311 7.34 17.82 -1.69
CA PRO A 311 7.39 18.69 -0.51
C PRO A 311 8.50 19.75 -0.63
N VAL A 312 8.16 21.03 -0.42
CA VAL A 312 9.16 22.10 -0.42
C VAL A 312 10.12 21.95 0.77
N LEU A 313 11.39 21.67 0.45
CA LEU A 313 12.46 21.52 1.43
C LEU A 313 13.01 22.88 1.87
N GLU A 314 13.24 23.04 3.17
CA GLU A 314 13.75 24.29 3.74
C GLU A 314 15.22 24.52 3.34
N LEU A 315 15.51 25.71 2.79
CA LEU A 315 16.82 26.09 2.28
C LEU A 315 17.83 26.34 3.42
N ALA A 316 17.36 26.84 4.57
CA ALA A 316 18.18 27.06 5.76
C ALA A 316 18.50 25.76 6.55
N TRP A 317 18.07 24.60 6.06
CA TRP A 317 18.24 23.29 6.72
C TRP A 317 19.67 23.00 7.26
N PRO A 318 20.77 23.33 6.55
CA PRO A 318 22.14 23.10 7.06
C PRO A 318 22.49 23.82 8.37
N HIS A 319 21.74 24.86 8.75
CA HIS A 319 21.81 25.46 10.09
C HIS A 319 20.71 24.92 11.01
N LEU A 320 19.47 24.87 10.53
CA LEU A 320 18.30 24.49 11.35
C LEU A 320 18.43 23.08 11.93
N GLN A 321 18.92 22.10 11.15
CA GLN A 321 19.16 20.74 11.62
C GLN A 321 20.04 20.71 12.89
N ILE A 322 21.11 21.51 12.91
CA ILE A 322 22.05 21.55 14.04
C ILE A 322 21.43 22.28 15.23
N VAL A 323 20.59 23.31 15.01
CA VAL A 323 19.86 24.00 16.09
C VAL A 323 18.81 23.08 16.72
N TYR A 324 18.04 22.35 15.91
CA TYR A 324 17.10 21.33 16.38
C TYR A 324 17.81 20.23 17.17
N GLU A 325 18.91 19.66 16.65
CA GLU A 325 19.65 18.62 17.35
C GLU A 325 20.28 19.15 18.66
N PHE A 326 20.89 20.34 18.65
CA PHE A 326 21.44 20.97 19.85
C PHE A 326 20.38 21.17 20.94
N PHE A 327 19.19 21.67 20.57
CA PHE A 327 18.10 21.89 21.53
C PHE A 327 17.52 20.58 22.05
N LEU A 328 17.41 19.56 21.19
CA LEU A 328 17.00 18.22 21.60
C LEU A 328 18.02 17.61 22.59
N ARG A 329 19.32 17.64 22.30
CA ARG A 329 20.37 17.19 23.25
C ARG A 329 20.36 17.98 24.56
N PHE A 330 20.14 19.30 24.49
CA PHE A 330 19.99 20.18 25.67
C PHE A 330 18.81 19.76 26.55
N ILE A 331 17.63 19.51 25.97
CA ILE A 331 16.45 19.03 26.71
C ILE A 331 16.63 17.60 27.20
N GLU A 332 17.23 16.70 26.41
CA GLU A 332 17.42 15.30 26.78
C GLU A 332 18.42 15.11 27.93
N SER A 333 19.42 15.99 28.05
CA SER A 333 20.48 15.95 29.05
C SER A 333 20.02 15.63 30.48
N ALA A 334 20.84 14.85 31.20
CA ALA A 334 20.63 14.52 32.60
C ALA A 334 20.85 15.73 33.53
N ASP A 335 21.61 16.74 33.09
CA ASP A 335 21.87 17.97 33.85
C ASP A 335 20.75 19.03 33.67
N PHE A 336 19.72 18.73 32.86
CA PHE A 336 18.61 19.64 32.53
C PHE A 336 17.61 19.77 33.69
N ASN A 337 17.48 20.99 34.23
CA ASN A 337 16.60 21.32 35.35
C ASN A 337 15.35 22.07 34.88
N THR A 338 14.20 21.38 34.92
CA THR A 338 12.88 21.93 34.55
C THR A 338 12.46 23.15 35.36
N ASN A 339 12.96 23.32 36.59
CA ASN A 339 12.63 24.48 37.43
C ASN A 339 13.29 25.79 37.00
N LEU A 340 14.39 25.69 36.23
CA LEU A 340 15.02 26.85 35.60
C LEU A 340 14.40 27.11 34.24
N ALA A 341 14.28 26.06 33.41
CA ALA A 341 13.72 26.15 32.06
C ALA A 341 12.27 26.66 32.01
N LYS A 342 11.41 26.34 33.00
CA LYS A 342 10.00 26.79 33.04
C LYS A 342 9.80 28.32 33.16
N LYS A 343 10.88 29.09 33.37
CA LYS A 343 10.87 30.57 33.31
C LYS A 343 10.88 31.10 31.86
N HIS A 344 11.20 30.24 30.90
CA HIS A 344 11.53 30.60 29.51
C HIS A 344 10.81 29.71 28.47
N ILE A 345 10.51 28.45 28.81
CA ILE A 345 9.56 27.61 28.07
C ILE A 345 8.18 27.83 28.69
N ASP A 346 7.43 28.78 28.13
CA ASP A 346 6.11 29.21 28.59
C ASP A 346 5.00 28.84 27.58
N HIS A 347 3.79 29.40 27.74
CA HIS A 347 2.70 29.16 26.80
C HIS A 347 2.94 29.77 25.41
N HIS A 348 3.64 30.90 25.30
CA HIS A 348 3.91 31.54 24.01
C HIS A 348 4.92 30.71 23.19
N PHE A 349 6.00 30.26 23.83
CA PHE A 349 6.98 29.35 23.23
C PHE A 349 6.33 28.07 22.67
N ILE A 350 5.34 27.51 23.39
CA ILE A 350 4.62 26.30 22.94
C ILE A 350 3.72 26.59 21.74
N LEU A 351 3.11 27.77 21.64
CA LEU A 351 2.30 28.15 20.47
C LEU A 351 3.19 28.33 19.23
N GLN A 352 4.29 29.08 19.35
CA GLN A 352 5.23 29.26 18.24
C GLN A 352 5.87 27.93 17.79
N LEU A 353 6.14 27.01 18.72
CA LEU A 353 6.61 25.66 18.39
C LEU A 353 5.54 24.81 17.69
N LEU A 354 4.25 25.02 17.99
CA LEU A 354 3.14 24.32 17.34
C LEU A 354 2.84 24.89 15.95
N GLU A 355 2.98 26.20 15.74
CA GLU A 355 2.82 26.84 14.43
C GLU A 355 3.77 26.23 13.39
N LEU A 356 5.00 25.85 13.78
CA LEU A 356 5.96 25.21 12.89
C LEU A 356 5.58 23.80 12.41
N PHE A 357 4.59 23.12 13.00
CA PHE A 357 4.15 21.80 12.52
C PHE A 357 3.49 21.84 11.14
N ASP A 358 3.08 23.01 10.64
CA ASP A 358 2.56 23.16 9.28
C ASP A 358 3.68 23.31 8.21
N SER A 359 4.96 23.17 8.60
CA SER A 359 6.10 23.18 7.67
C SER A 359 5.99 22.01 6.67
N GLU A 360 6.19 22.29 5.38
CA GLU A 360 6.13 21.27 4.32
C GLU A 360 7.29 20.26 4.42
N ASP A 361 8.42 20.64 5.01
CA ASP A 361 9.60 19.80 5.16
C ASP A 361 9.40 18.71 6.25
N PRO A 362 9.30 17.41 5.88
CA PRO A 362 9.07 16.34 6.85
C PRO A 362 10.22 16.17 7.85
N ARG A 363 11.44 16.64 7.51
CA ARG A 363 12.61 16.58 8.39
C ARG A 363 12.44 17.55 9.56
N GLU A 364 11.87 18.72 9.30
CA GLU A 364 11.55 19.69 10.36
C GLU A 364 10.45 19.14 11.27
N ARG A 365 9.39 18.56 10.70
CA ARG A 365 8.28 17.98 11.47
C ARG A 365 8.71 16.82 12.39
N ASP A 366 9.65 15.95 11.99
CA ASP A 366 10.13 14.88 12.88
C ASP A 366 10.96 15.40 14.08
N PHE A 367 11.77 16.44 13.88
CA PHE A 367 12.47 17.11 14.98
C PHE A 367 11.50 17.87 15.91
N LEU A 368 10.49 18.55 15.36
CA LEU A 368 9.42 19.20 16.12
C LEU A 368 8.62 18.17 16.94
N LYS A 369 8.22 17.06 16.33
CA LYS A 369 7.54 15.92 16.98
C LYS A 369 8.30 15.44 18.20
N THR A 370 9.58 15.13 18.01
CA THR A 370 10.45 14.64 19.07
C THR A 370 10.65 15.71 20.17
N THR A 371 10.86 16.97 19.79
CA THR A 371 11.05 18.09 20.73
C THR A 371 9.80 18.32 21.59
N LEU A 372 8.61 18.43 20.98
CA LEU A 372 7.36 18.64 21.69
C LEU A 372 7.01 17.46 22.61
N HIS A 373 7.27 16.22 22.18
CA HIS A 373 7.10 15.05 23.04
C HIS A 373 8.04 15.10 24.26
N ARG A 374 9.34 15.42 24.08
CA ARG A 374 10.27 15.57 25.22
C ARG A 374 9.83 16.68 26.19
N ILE A 375 9.30 17.79 25.66
CA ILE A 375 8.75 18.88 26.47
C ILE A 375 7.49 18.42 27.24
N TYR A 376 6.50 17.79 26.60
CA TYR A 376 5.32 17.23 27.27
C TYR A 376 5.71 16.22 28.37
N GLY A 377 6.72 15.40 28.09
CA GLY A 377 7.31 14.46 29.04
C GLY A 377 7.83 15.14 30.30
N LYS A 378 8.77 16.10 30.16
CA LYS A 378 9.45 16.75 31.29
C LYS A 378 8.63 17.85 31.99
N PHE A 379 7.72 18.56 31.32
CA PHE A 379 6.99 19.72 31.88
C PHE A 379 5.53 19.39 32.23
N LEU A 380 5.33 18.81 33.41
CA LEU A 380 4.00 18.42 33.92
C LEU A 380 2.96 19.55 33.90
N ASN A 381 3.39 20.79 34.15
CA ASN A 381 2.54 21.99 34.15
C ASN A 381 2.06 22.41 32.75
N LEU A 382 2.82 22.09 31.69
CA LEU A 382 2.45 22.46 30.31
C LEU A 382 1.50 21.44 29.67
N ARG A 383 1.39 20.21 30.20
CA ARG A 383 0.63 19.12 29.59
C ARG A 383 -0.83 19.47 29.23
N ALA A 384 -1.53 20.15 30.13
CA ALA A 384 -2.92 20.56 29.90
C ALA A 384 -3.04 21.66 28.81
N PHE A 385 -2.03 22.54 28.71
CA PHE A 385 -1.97 23.59 27.69
C PHE A 385 -1.61 23.00 26.31
N ILE A 386 -0.61 22.12 26.26
CA ILE A 386 -0.19 21.43 25.03
C ILE A 386 -1.38 20.66 24.41
N ARG A 387 -2.08 19.82 25.19
CA ARG A 387 -3.26 19.10 24.68
C ARG A 387 -4.34 20.04 24.16
N ARG A 388 -4.64 21.13 24.89
CA ARG A 388 -5.64 22.11 24.43
C ARG A 388 -5.21 22.79 23.12
N SER A 389 -3.94 23.11 22.97
CA SER A 389 -3.42 23.78 21.77
C SER A 389 -3.43 22.83 20.56
N ILE A 390 -3.08 21.55 20.74
CA ILE A 390 -3.20 20.54 19.68
C ILE A 390 -4.68 20.32 19.30
N ASN A 391 -5.59 20.26 20.27
CA ASN A 391 -7.03 20.19 19.99
C ASN A 391 -7.53 21.39 19.16
N ASN A 392 -7.01 22.60 19.42
CA ASN A 392 -7.35 23.79 18.65
C ASN A 392 -6.83 23.70 17.19
N VAL A 393 -5.60 23.19 16.98
CA VAL A 393 -5.07 22.91 15.63
C VAL A 393 -5.97 21.91 14.90
N PHE A 394 -6.37 20.82 15.56
CA PHE A 394 -7.29 19.85 14.98
C PHE A 394 -8.68 20.43 14.71
N PHE A 395 -9.23 21.30 15.57
CA PHE A 395 -10.50 21.97 15.28
C PHE A 395 -10.43 22.89 14.05
N GLN A 396 -9.36 23.68 13.92
CA GLN A 396 -9.13 24.51 12.73
C GLN A 396 -8.93 23.65 11.46
N PHE A 397 -8.23 22.53 11.56
CA PHE A 397 -8.08 21.57 10.46
C PHE A 397 -9.44 20.97 10.04
N ILE A 398 -10.22 20.42 10.97
CA ILE A 398 -11.48 19.69 10.70
C ILE A 398 -12.62 20.62 10.24
N TYR A 399 -12.66 21.87 10.70
CA TYR A 399 -13.83 22.75 10.54
C TYR A 399 -13.57 24.08 9.79
N GLU A 400 -12.32 24.48 9.55
CA GLU A 400 -12.01 25.76 8.88
C GLU A 400 -11.17 25.60 7.60
N LYS A 401 -10.09 24.80 7.65
CA LYS A 401 -9.06 24.79 6.58
C LYS A 401 -9.00 23.52 5.73
N GLU A 402 -9.34 22.34 6.28
CA GLU A 402 -9.09 21.00 5.71
C GLU A 402 -7.64 20.69 5.25
N ARG A 403 -6.67 21.60 5.44
CA ARG A 403 -5.24 21.48 5.13
C ARG A 403 -4.39 21.87 6.33
N HIS A 404 -3.46 20.99 6.72
CA HIS A 404 -2.39 21.20 7.69
C HIS A 404 -1.39 20.04 7.56
N ASN A 405 -0.09 20.32 7.44
CA ASN A 405 0.90 19.31 7.08
C ASN A 405 1.23 18.34 8.24
N GLY A 406 1.39 18.85 9.47
CA GLY A 406 1.84 18.07 10.62
C GLY A 406 0.80 17.25 11.39
N ILE A 407 -0.32 16.84 10.77
CA ILE A 407 -1.40 16.12 11.48
C ILE A 407 -0.94 14.72 11.94
N ALA A 408 -0.19 14.00 11.10
CA ALA A 408 0.35 12.67 11.43
C ALA A 408 1.30 12.73 12.62
N GLU A 409 2.23 13.69 12.62
CA GLU A 409 3.23 13.85 13.66
C GLU A 409 2.62 14.28 15.00
N LEU A 410 1.57 15.11 14.99
CA LEU A 410 0.81 15.44 16.20
C LEU A 410 0.05 14.22 16.74
N LEU A 411 -0.49 13.35 15.87
CA LEU A 411 -1.12 12.11 16.27
C LEU A 411 -0.13 11.08 16.85
N GLU A 412 1.09 10.95 16.32
CA GLU A 412 2.13 10.10 16.93
C GLU A 412 2.43 10.50 18.39
N ILE A 413 2.55 11.80 18.67
CA ILE A 413 2.73 12.30 20.05
C ILE A 413 1.50 11.92 20.88
N LEU A 414 0.29 12.12 20.35
CA LEU A 414 -0.95 11.83 21.06
C LEU A 414 -1.14 10.34 21.36
N GLY A 415 -0.81 9.43 20.44
CA GLY A 415 -0.84 7.98 20.69
C GLY A 415 0.05 7.59 21.86
N SER A 416 1.26 8.15 21.92
CA SER A 416 2.17 7.96 23.07
C SER A 416 1.61 8.55 24.38
N ILE A 417 0.91 9.69 24.29
CA ILE A 417 0.21 10.32 25.43
C ILE A 417 -0.99 9.50 25.91
N ILE A 418 -1.78 8.93 25.00
CA ILE A 418 -2.98 8.12 25.27
C ILE A 418 -2.57 6.80 25.95
N ASN A 419 -1.53 6.13 25.44
CA ASN A 419 -0.99 4.94 26.09
C ASN A 419 -0.51 5.24 27.53
N GLY A 420 0.02 6.45 27.76
CA GLY A 420 0.39 6.98 29.07
C GLY A 420 -0.74 7.52 29.95
N PHE A 421 -2.02 7.35 29.60
CA PHE A 421 -3.14 7.73 30.47
C PHE A 421 -3.27 6.83 31.69
N ALA A 422 -3.69 7.42 32.82
CA ALA A 422 -4.04 6.69 34.03
C ALA A 422 -5.48 6.20 33.98
N LEU A 423 -5.74 5.03 34.55
CA LEU A 423 -7.09 4.47 34.71
C LEU A 423 -7.66 4.84 36.10
N PRO A 424 -8.98 5.07 36.23
CA PRO A 424 -9.97 5.13 35.14
C PRO A 424 -9.76 6.35 34.24
N LEU A 425 -10.13 6.23 32.96
CA LEU A 425 -10.02 7.34 32.01
C LEU A 425 -10.88 8.53 32.47
N LYS A 426 -10.35 9.73 32.25
CA LYS A 426 -11.05 10.98 32.55
C LYS A 426 -12.04 11.36 31.45
N GLU A 427 -13.08 12.10 31.85
CA GLU A 427 -14.05 12.68 30.91
C GLU A 427 -13.42 13.64 29.88
N GLU A 428 -12.32 14.34 30.24
CA GLU A 428 -11.54 15.15 29.29
C GLU A 428 -10.88 14.31 28.18
N HIS A 429 -10.76 12.99 28.34
CA HIS A 429 -10.18 12.07 27.36
C HIS A 429 -11.28 11.37 26.54
N LYS A 430 -12.40 10.97 27.16
CA LYS A 430 -13.59 10.49 26.44
C LYS A 430 -14.14 11.56 25.48
N THR A 431 -14.27 12.80 25.96
CA THR A 431 -14.66 13.96 25.12
C THR A 431 -13.65 14.21 23.98
N PHE A 432 -12.36 13.99 24.19
CA PHE A 432 -11.35 14.17 23.14
C PHE A 432 -11.48 13.11 22.02
N LEU A 433 -11.70 11.84 22.39
CA LEU A 433 -11.99 10.77 21.43
C LEU A 433 -13.20 11.12 20.56
N SER A 434 -14.36 11.40 21.15
CA SER A 434 -15.60 11.56 20.37
C SER A 434 -15.84 12.93 19.74
N LYS A 435 -15.12 13.98 20.17
CA LYS A 435 -15.22 15.33 19.57
C LYS A 435 -14.03 15.74 18.71
N VAL A 436 -12.91 15.01 18.75
CA VAL A 436 -11.70 15.36 17.98
C VAL A 436 -11.18 14.19 17.16
N LEU A 437 -10.91 13.02 17.75
CA LEU A 437 -10.39 11.88 16.99
C LEU A 437 -11.40 11.32 15.99
N LEU A 438 -12.64 11.00 16.42
CA LEU A 438 -13.64 10.45 15.50
C LEU A 438 -13.97 11.42 14.33
N PRO A 439 -14.10 12.75 14.53
CA PRO A 439 -14.28 13.68 13.41
C PRO A 439 -13.07 13.87 12.45
N LEU A 440 -11.83 13.49 12.82
CA LEU A 440 -10.68 13.59 11.90
C LEU A 440 -10.88 12.72 10.65
N HIS A 441 -11.48 11.52 10.78
CA HIS A 441 -11.79 10.61 9.66
C HIS A 441 -12.64 11.25 8.53
N LYS A 442 -13.27 12.40 8.79
CA LYS A 442 -14.09 13.12 7.82
C LYS A 442 -13.26 13.80 6.71
N ALA A 443 -12.10 14.36 7.03
CA ALA A 443 -11.35 15.21 6.10
C ALA A 443 -10.89 14.46 4.84
N ARG A 444 -10.73 15.16 3.71
CA ARG A 444 -10.39 14.55 2.41
C ARG A 444 -9.03 13.83 2.47
N SER A 445 -8.02 14.51 3.01
CA SER A 445 -6.60 14.12 3.15
C SER A 445 -6.31 13.04 4.19
N LEU A 446 -7.27 12.13 4.48
CA LEU A 446 -7.14 11.12 5.53
C LEU A 446 -5.94 10.18 5.33
N THR A 447 -5.56 9.88 4.07
CA THR A 447 -4.48 8.92 3.78
C THR A 447 -3.16 9.26 4.47
N LEU A 448 -2.83 10.56 4.56
CA LEU A 448 -1.57 11.06 5.13
C LEU A 448 -1.35 10.71 6.61
N TYR A 449 -2.42 10.48 7.37
CA TYR A 449 -2.36 10.33 8.84
C TYR A 449 -3.25 9.22 9.41
N HIS A 450 -3.93 8.44 8.56
CA HIS A 450 -4.81 7.36 8.97
C HIS A 450 -4.14 6.33 9.91
N PRO A 451 -2.92 5.79 9.64
CA PRO A 451 -2.29 4.82 10.53
C PRO A 451 -2.06 5.37 11.95
N GLN A 452 -1.69 6.64 12.06
CA GLN A 452 -1.48 7.33 13.33
C GLN A 452 -2.80 7.58 14.06
N LEU A 453 -3.90 7.80 13.32
CA LEU A 453 -5.24 8.01 13.86
C LEU A 453 -5.87 6.70 14.35
N ALA A 454 -5.86 5.65 13.53
CA ALA A 454 -6.31 4.30 13.89
C ALA A 454 -5.57 3.80 15.13
N TYR A 455 -4.23 3.97 15.18
CA TYR A 455 -3.43 3.68 16.38
C TYR A 455 -3.93 4.46 17.62
N CYS A 456 -4.27 5.75 17.50
CA CYS A 456 -4.84 6.51 18.61
C CYS A 456 -6.22 5.99 19.06
N VAL A 457 -7.06 5.51 18.14
CA VAL A 457 -8.40 4.96 18.43
C VAL A 457 -8.28 3.59 19.11
N VAL A 458 -7.50 2.66 18.55
CA VAL A 458 -7.22 1.33 19.14
C VAL A 458 -6.59 1.49 20.54
N GLN A 459 -5.64 2.42 20.71
CA GLN A 459 -5.04 2.70 22.01
C GLN A 459 -5.99 3.35 23.02
N PHE A 460 -7.15 3.86 22.61
CA PHE A 460 -8.22 4.26 23.54
C PHE A 460 -9.05 3.05 24.00
N LEU A 461 -9.36 2.12 23.08
CA LEU A 461 -10.16 0.92 23.37
C LEU A 461 -9.41 -0.05 24.29
N GLU A 462 -8.09 -0.24 24.11
CA GLU A 462 -7.22 -0.99 25.04
C GLU A 462 -7.29 -0.48 26.50
N LYS A 463 -7.68 0.78 26.72
CA LYS A 463 -7.72 1.40 28.06
C LYS A 463 -9.11 1.36 28.68
N ASP A 464 -10.16 1.31 27.86
CA ASP A 464 -11.56 1.33 28.30
C ASP A 464 -12.47 0.76 27.18
N PRO A 465 -12.66 -0.57 27.11
CA PRO A 465 -13.45 -1.23 26.07
C PRO A 465 -14.91 -0.74 25.97
N SER A 466 -15.45 -0.13 27.04
CA SER A 466 -16.81 0.46 27.03
C SER A 466 -17.00 1.61 26.03
N LEU A 467 -15.90 2.12 25.45
CA LEU A 467 -15.92 3.14 24.40
C LEU A 467 -16.16 2.57 23.00
N THR A 468 -16.08 1.25 22.80
CA THR A 468 -16.13 0.61 21.47
C THR A 468 -17.45 0.88 20.75
N GLU A 469 -18.56 0.87 21.49
CA GLU A 469 -19.90 1.17 20.95
C GLU A 469 -19.99 2.61 20.38
N GLU A 470 -19.44 3.62 21.09
CA GLU A 470 -19.41 5.02 20.60
C GLU A 470 -18.45 5.19 19.40
N VAL A 471 -17.31 4.51 19.42
CA VAL A 471 -16.32 4.53 18.33
C VAL A 471 -16.88 3.94 17.04
N ILE A 472 -17.42 2.72 17.08
CA ILE A 472 -17.92 2.04 15.87
C ILE A 472 -19.15 2.76 15.31
N HIS A 473 -20.08 3.23 16.14
CA HIS A 473 -21.18 4.08 15.66
C HIS A 473 -20.68 5.43 15.09
N GLY A 474 -19.56 5.96 15.58
CA GLY A 474 -18.88 7.12 15.02
C GLY A 474 -18.30 6.88 13.62
N LEU A 475 -17.56 5.78 13.44
CA LEU A 475 -17.00 5.39 12.15
C LEU A 475 -18.10 5.06 11.12
N LEU A 476 -19.10 4.26 11.50
CA LEU A 476 -20.26 3.96 10.64
C LEU A 476 -21.05 5.23 10.26
N ARG A 477 -21.10 6.25 11.13
CA ARG A 477 -21.72 7.55 10.83
C ARG A 477 -20.91 8.38 9.83
N PHE A 478 -19.58 8.22 9.79
CA PHE A 478 -18.69 8.96 8.88
C PHE A 478 -18.25 8.12 7.67
N TRP A 479 -18.89 6.97 7.42
CA TRP A 479 -18.54 6.02 6.36
C TRP A 479 -18.41 6.69 4.97
N PRO A 480 -17.28 6.54 4.27
CA PRO A 480 -17.08 7.08 2.93
C PRO A 480 -18.07 6.47 1.92
N LYS A 481 -18.69 7.30 1.07
CA LYS A 481 -19.65 6.85 0.04
C LYS A 481 -19.23 7.18 -1.40
N VAL A 482 -18.16 7.95 -1.56
CA VAL A 482 -17.68 8.50 -2.86
C VAL A 482 -16.15 8.47 -2.98
N ASN A 483 -15.47 7.75 -2.08
CA ASN A 483 -14.02 7.63 -2.04
C ASN A 483 -13.66 6.21 -1.58
N SER A 484 -13.42 5.31 -2.55
CA SER A 484 -13.10 3.90 -2.31
C SER A 484 -11.80 3.68 -1.53
N PRO A 485 -10.70 4.45 -1.76
CA PRO A 485 -9.51 4.37 -0.92
C PRO A 485 -9.81 4.57 0.57
N LYS A 486 -10.56 5.62 0.93
CA LYS A 486 -10.99 5.84 2.32
C LYS A 486 -11.91 4.73 2.84
N GLU A 487 -12.76 4.13 2.00
CA GLU A 487 -13.58 2.98 2.41
C GLU A 487 -12.71 1.75 2.75
N VAL A 488 -11.65 1.50 1.97
CA VAL A 488 -10.64 0.48 2.28
C VAL A 488 -9.88 0.80 3.57
N MET A 489 -9.60 2.08 3.85
CA MET A 489 -8.99 2.51 5.13
C MET A 489 -9.91 2.25 6.33
N PHE A 490 -11.18 2.63 6.26
CA PHE A 490 -12.16 2.37 7.32
C PHE A 490 -12.35 0.86 7.58
N LEU A 491 -12.35 0.04 6.51
CA LEU A 491 -12.36 -1.42 6.64
C LEU A 491 -11.08 -1.97 7.31
N ASN A 492 -9.95 -1.28 7.17
CA ASN A 492 -8.71 -1.65 7.86
C ASN A 492 -8.73 -1.26 9.34
N GLU A 493 -9.14 -0.03 9.67
CA GLU A 493 -9.28 0.42 11.05
C GLU A 493 -10.28 -0.45 11.83
N ILE A 494 -11.40 -0.84 11.22
CA ILE A 494 -12.36 -1.75 11.86
C ILE A 494 -11.77 -3.14 12.10
N GLU A 495 -10.88 -3.67 11.25
CA GLU A 495 -10.19 -4.92 11.56
C GLU A 495 -9.26 -4.77 12.78
N GLU A 496 -8.47 -3.69 12.84
CA GLU A 496 -7.58 -3.40 13.97
C GLU A 496 -8.36 -3.16 15.29
N ILE A 497 -9.61 -2.65 15.21
CA ILE A 497 -10.52 -2.54 16.35
C ILE A 497 -11.12 -3.91 16.74
N LEU A 498 -11.49 -4.74 15.76
CA LEU A 498 -12.04 -6.07 16.00
C LEU A 498 -11.00 -7.06 16.56
N ASP A 499 -9.72 -6.88 16.27
CA ASP A 499 -8.62 -7.67 16.87
C ASP A 499 -8.45 -7.43 18.38
N VAL A 500 -9.00 -6.33 18.94
CA VAL A 500 -8.90 -5.97 20.36
C VAL A 500 -10.24 -5.90 21.09
N ILE A 501 -11.36 -6.23 20.44
CA ILE A 501 -12.70 -6.09 21.02
C ILE A 501 -12.99 -7.19 22.06
N GLU A 502 -13.72 -6.86 23.13
CA GLU A 502 -14.30 -7.88 24.00
C GLU A 502 -15.61 -8.43 23.40
N PRO A 503 -15.89 -9.76 23.45
CA PRO A 503 -17.12 -10.32 22.88
C PRO A 503 -18.43 -9.70 23.42
N LEU A 504 -18.42 -9.20 24.66
CA LEU A 504 -19.57 -8.52 25.27
C LEU A 504 -19.83 -7.11 24.69
N GLU A 505 -18.82 -6.48 24.09
CA GLU A 505 -18.95 -5.21 23.36
C GLU A 505 -19.28 -5.46 21.89
N PHE A 506 -18.77 -6.55 21.29
CA PHE A 506 -19.08 -6.97 19.91
C PHE A 506 -20.58 -7.16 19.65
N VAL A 507 -21.29 -7.86 20.56
CA VAL A 507 -22.74 -8.10 20.43
C VAL A 507 -23.59 -6.81 20.38
N LYS A 508 -23.07 -5.68 20.89
CA LYS A 508 -23.77 -4.39 20.81
C LYS A 508 -23.67 -3.72 19.43
N ILE A 509 -22.65 -4.07 18.65
CA ILE A 509 -22.31 -3.42 17.38
C ILE A 509 -22.54 -4.31 16.15
N GLU A 510 -22.66 -5.64 16.33
CA GLU A 510 -22.64 -6.61 15.23
C GLU A 510 -23.71 -6.37 14.17
N GLY A 511 -24.97 -6.14 14.56
CA GLY A 511 -26.06 -5.86 13.60
C GLY A 511 -25.78 -4.65 12.71
N PRO A 512 -25.56 -3.44 13.27
CA PRO A 512 -25.17 -2.26 12.51
C PRO A 512 -23.88 -2.43 11.69
N LEU A 513 -22.87 -3.12 12.25
CA LEU A 513 -21.57 -3.33 11.61
C LEU A 513 -21.68 -4.26 10.41
N PHE A 514 -22.20 -5.47 10.58
CA PHE A 514 -22.34 -6.43 9.47
C PHE A 514 -23.36 -5.98 8.44
N THR A 515 -24.33 -5.12 8.79
CA THR A 515 -25.18 -4.42 7.80
C THR A 515 -24.36 -3.51 6.87
N GLN A 516 -23.25 -2.94 7.33
CA GLN A 516 -22.33 -2.17 6.50
C GLN A 516 -21.32 -3.06 5.77
N ILE A 517 -20.74 -4.08 6.44
CA ILE A 517 -19.84 -5.06 5.78
C ILE A 517 -20.56 -5.76 4.62
N ALA A 518 -21.84 -6.12 4.76
CA ALA A 518 -22.67 -6.68 3.69
C ALA A 518 -22.77 -5.76 2.46
N ARG A 519 -22.74 -4.43 2.63
CA ARG A 519 -22.70 -3.47 1.51
C ARG A 519 -21.32 -3.40 0.88
N CYS A 520 -20.27 -3.39 1.69
CA CYS A 520 -18.89 -3.37 1.21
C CYS A 520 -18.55 -4.63 0.41
N VAL A 521 -19.01 -5.81 0.87
CA VAL A 521 -18.92 -7.08 0.13
C VAL A 521 -19.65 -7.00 -1.21
N SER A 522 -20.86 -6.43 -1.26
CA SER A 522 -21.59 -6.19 -2.51
C SER A 522 -21.15 -4.93 -3.29
N SER A 523 -20.00 -4.34 -2.96
CA SER A 523 -19.46 -3.21 -3.73
C SER A 523 -18.90 -3.70 -5.07
N PRO A 524 -19.23 -3.05 -6.20
CA PRO A 524 -18.62 -3.39 -7.50
C PRO A 524 -17.13 -3.02 -7.56
N HIS A 525 -16.66 -2.18 -6.62
CA HIS A 525 -15.27 -1.74 -6.54
C HIS A 525 -14.40 -2.80 -5.87
N PHE A 526 -13.60 -3.53 -6.66
CA PHE A 526 -12.99 -4.78 -6.20
C PHE A 526 -12.17 -4.64 -4.90
N GLN A 527 -11.39 -3.57 -4.72
CA GLN A 527 -10.56 -3.41 -3.51
C GLN A 527 -11.40 -3.30 -2.23
N VAL A 528 -12.64 -2.80 -2.30
CA VAL A 528 -13.54 -2.68 -1.14
C VAL A 528 -14.14 -4.03 -0.79
N ALA A 529 -14.69 -4.74 -1.78
CA ALA A 529 -15.25 -6.07 -1.60
C ALA A 529 -14.18 -7.09 -1.18
N GLU A 530 -12.98 -7.01 -1.76
CA GLU A 530 -11.80 -7.79 -1.37
C GLU A 530 -11.42 -7.49 0.08
N ARG A 531 -11.18 -6.21 0.45
CA ARG A 531 -10.77 -5.84 1.82
C ARG A 531 -11.79 -6.26 2.88
N ALA A 532 -13.10 -6.20 2.57
CA ALA A 532 -14.16 -6.66 3.44
C ALA A 532 -14.22 -8.19 3.57
N LEU A 533 -14.04 -8.93 2.47
CA LEU A 533 -13.98 -10.40 2.49
C LEU A 533 -12.73 -10.95 3.17
N TYR A 534 -11.65 -10.17 3.25
CA TYR A 534 -10.44 -10.55 3.98
C TYR A 534 -10.67 -10.79 5.48
N TYR A 535 -11.75 -10.28 6.08
CA TYR A 535 -12.13 -10.58 7.47
C TYR A 535 -12.33 -12.09 7.73
N TRP A 536 -12.77 -12.86 6.72
CA TRP A 536 -12.92 -14.31 6.82
C TRP A 536 -11.58 -15.08 6.80
N ASN A 537 -10.44 -14.38 6.68
CA ASN A 537 -9.10 -14.95 6.84
C ASN A 537 -8.50 -14.65 8.24
N ASN A 538 -9.16 -13.85 9.07
CA ASN A 538 -8.74 -13.53 10.43
C ASN A 538 -9.42 -14.48 11.42
N GLU A 539 -8.63 -15.35 12.08
CA GLU A 539 -9.16 -16.38 13.00
C GLU A 539 -9.98 -15.79 14.15
N TYR A 540 -9.61 -14.61 14.68
CA TYR A 540 -10.34 -14.02 15.80
C TYR A 540 -11.73 -13.51 15.37
N ILE A 541 -11.78 -12.80 14.25
CA ILE A 541 -13.03 -12.29 13.68
C ILE A 541 -13.95 -13.44 13.23
N VAL A 542 -13.39 -14.51 12.64
CA VAL A 542 -14.18 -15.71 12.29
C VAL A 542 -14.79 -16.38 13.52
N ASN A 543 -14.09 -16.44 14.67
CA ASN A 543 -14.66 -16.96 15.91
C ASN A 543 -15.78 -16.05 16.47
N LEU A 544 -15.62 -14.72 16.43
CA LEU A 544 -16.69 -13.77 16.82
C LEU A 544 -17.92 -13.90 15.91
N ILE A 545 -17.72 -14.11 14.60
CA ILE A 545 -18.79 -14.37 13.63
C ILE A 545 -19.49 -15.71 13.89
N HIS A 546 -18.72 -16.76 14.22
CA HIS A 546 -19.24 -18.09 14.52
C HIS A 546 -20.17 -18.08 15.74
N ASP A 547 -19.71 -17.50 16.85
CA ASP A 547 -20.46 -17.51 18.11
C ASP A 547 -21.76 -16.69 18.05
N ASN A 548 -21.83 -15.70 17.16
CA ASN A 548 -23.00 -14.84 16.94
C ASN A 548 -23.66 -15.05 15.55
N ALA A 549 -23.42 -16.21 14.92
CA ALA A 549 -23.88 -16.52 13.56
C ALA A 549 -25.41 -16.38 13.37
N ASN A 550 -26.20 -16.55 14.43
CA ASN A 550 -27.65 -16.41 14.42
C ASN A 550 -28.14 -15.04 13.92
N GLU A 551 -27.45 -13.96 14.28
CA GLU A 551 -27.79 -12.59 13.83
C GLU A 551 -26.98 -12.19 12.59
N ILE A 552 -25.72 -12.63 12.50
CA ILE A 552 -24.80 -12.19 11.43
C ILE A 552 -25.08 -12.88 10.09
N LEU A 553 -25.39 -14.19 10.07
CA LEU A 553 -25.62 -14.93 8.82
C LEU A 553 -26.84 -14.39 8.04
N PRO A 554 -28.03 -14.16 8.63
CA PRO A 554 -29.16 -13.57 7.91
C PRO A 554 -28.85 -12.22 7.24
N ILE A 555 -28.00 -11.39 7.87
CA ILE A 555 -27.57 -10.09 7.32
C ILE A 555 -26.60 -10.28 6.14
N MET A 556 -25.60 -11.16 6.30
CA MET A 556 -24.56 -11.37 5.29
C MET A 556 -24.99 -12.23 4.10
N PHE A 557 -25.96 -13.13 4.28
CA PHE A 557 -26.32 -14.18 3.32
C PHE A 557 -26.68 -13.61 1.94
N GLN A 558 -27.55 -12.58 1.88
CA GLN A 558 -27.96 -11.99 0.60
C GLN A 558 -26.77 -11.46 -0.21
N SER A 559 -25.85 -10.75 0.44
CA SER A 559 -24.72 -10.10 -0.23
C SER A 559 -23.72 -11.12 -0.77
N LEU A 560 -23.44 -12.17 0.03
CA LEU A 560 -22.58 -13.26 -0.38
C LEU A 560 -23.22 -14.09 -1.52
N TYR A 561 -24.48 -14.52 -1.35
CA TYR A 561 -25.16 -15.40 -2.31
C TYR A 561 -25.39 -14.75 -3.69
N LYS A 562 -25.63 -13.43 -3.73
CA LYS A 562 -25.68 -12.69 -5.01
C LYS A 562 -24.31 -12.64 -5.69
N ASN A 563 -23.26 -12.31 -4.94
CA ASN A 563 -21.91 -12.22 -5.49
C ASN A 563 -21.37 -13.58 -5.99
N SER A 564 -21.76 -14.70 -5.37
CA SER A 564 -21.37 -16.06 -5.81
C SER A 564 -22.06 -16.55 -7.09
N LYS A 565 -22.98 -15.78 -7.68
CA LYS A 565 -23.53 -16.03 -9.02
C LYS A 565 -22.89 -15.13 -10.09
N ALA A 566 -22.71 -13.84 -9.81
CA ALA A 566 -22.50 -12.83 -10.86
C ALA A 566 -21.34 -11.83 -10.63
N HIS A 567 -20.42 -12.07 -9.70
CA HIS A 567 -19.33 -11.10 -9.49
C HIS A 567 -18.25 -11.14 -10.59
N TRP A 568 -18.03 -10.00 -11.27
CA TRP A 568 -17.13 -9.87 -12.43
C TRP A 568 -15.66 -10.25 -12.14
N ASN A 569 -15.17 -9.96 -10.93
CA ASN A 569 -13.82 -10.32 -10.51
C ASN A 569 -13.81 -11.72 -9.87
N LYS A 570 -13.03 -12.63 -10.47
CA LYS A 570 -12.88 -14.04 -10.07
C LYS A 570 -12.21 -14.23 -8.71
N THR A 571 -11.35 -13.31 -8.26
CA THR A 571 -10.73 -13.39 -6.92
C THR A 571 -11.79 -13.25 -5.84
N ILE A 572 -12.64 -12.22 -5.96
CA ILE A 572 -13.79 -12.00 -5.06
C ILE A 572 -14.76 -13.18 -5.12
N HIS A 573 -15.03 -13.73 -6.29
CA HIS A 573 -15.87 -14.92 -6.44
C HIS A 573 -15.34 -16.12 -5.61
N GLY A 574 -14.02 -16.31 -5.56
CA GLY A 574 -13.38 -17.33 -4.71
C GLY A 574 -13.43 -17.00 -3.21
N LEU A 575 -13.20 -15.73 -2.83
CA LEU A 575 -13.30 -15.27 -1.44
C LEU A 575 -14.73 -15.39 -0.89
N VAL A 576 -15.74 -15.06 -1.70
CA VAL A 576 -17.17 -15.24 -1.35
C VAL A 576 -17.50 -16.72 -1.14
N PHE A 577 -17.01 -17.62 -2.00
CA PHE A 577 -17.20 -19.06 -1.78
C PHE A 577 -16.52 -19.56 -0.49
N ASN A 578 -15.36 -19.02 -0.11
CA ASN A 578 -14.72 -19.34 1.17
C ASN A 578 -15.60 -18.88 2.35
N ALA A 579 -16.08 -17.64 2.34
CA ALA A 579 -16.96 -17.10 3.36
C ALA A 579 -18.29 -17.87 3.49
N LEU A 580 -18.95 -18.18 2.36
CA LEU A 580 -20.17 -19.01 2.32
C LEU A 580 -19.93 -20.40 2.90
N LYS A 581 -18.80 -21.04 2.54
CA LYS A 581 -18.45 -22.36 3.08
C LYS A 581 -18.23 -22.31 4.59
N LEU A 582 -17.52 -21.31 5.11
CA LEU A 582 -17.32 -21.15 6.56
C LEU A 582 -18.65 -21.01 7.32
N PHE A 583 -19.62 -20.28 6.77
CA PHE A 583 -20.97 -20.19 7.35
C PHE A 583 -21.76 -21.51 7.26
N MET A 584 -21.63 -22.24 6.15
CA MET A 584 -22.27 -23.55 5.96
C MET A 584 -21.68 -24.61 6.91
N ASP A 585 -20.35 -24.65 7.07
CA ASP A 585 -19.64 -25.56 7.97
C ASP A 585 -19.93 -25.23 9.46
N ALA A 586 -20.12 -23.95 9.80
CA ALA A 586 -20.46 -23.50 11.15
C ALA A 586 -21.93 -23.78 11.55
N THR A 587 -22.89 -23.36 10.72
CA THR A 587 -24.33 -23.40 11.04
C THR A 587 -25.18 -23.91 9.87
N PRO A 588 -25.10 -25.22 9.52
CA PRO A 588 -25.78 -25.76 8.32
C PRO A 588 -27.29 -25.46 8.28
N LYS A 589 -28.00 -25.67 9.39
CA LYS A 589 -29.46 -25.47 9.46
C LYS A 589 -29.87 -24.01 9.22
N LEU A 590 -29.14 -23.07 9.81
CA LEU A 590 -29.40 -21.64 9.64
C LEU A 590 -29.08 -21.20 8.20
N PHE A 591 -28.08 -21.82 7.57
CA PHE A 591 -27.75 -21.61 6.16
C PHE A 591 -28.88 -22.09 5.24
N ASP A 592 -29.46 -23.27 5.50
CA ASP A 592 -30.64 -23.78 4.77
C ASP A 592 -31.87 -22.86 4.97
N GLU A 593 -32.12 -22.42 6.21
CA GLU A 593 -33.20 -21.49 6.55
C GLU A 593 -33.01 -20.13 5.85
N CYS A 594 -31.81 -19.55 5.86
CA CYS A 594 -31.48 -18.32 5.13
C CYS A 594 -31.63 -18.49 3.62
N THR A 595 -31.26 -19.64 3.07
CA THR A 595 -31.44 -19.96 1.63
C THR A 595 -32.93 -19.94 1.25
N ASN A 596 -33.79 -20.54 2.08
CA ASN A 596 -35.23 -20.57 1.84
C ASN A 596 -35.90 -19.21 2.04
N LEU A 597 -35.50 -18.46 3.07
CA LEU A 597 -35.96 -17.07 3.29
C LEU A 597 -35.55 -16.16 2.12
N TYR A 598 -34.34 -16.32 1.57
CA TYR A 598 -33.89 -15.56 0.40
C TYR A 598 -34.68 -15.91 -0.88
N ARG A 599 -34.98 -17.20 -1.12
CA ARG A 599 -35.88 -17.62 -2.21
C ARG A 599 -37.27 -17.00 -2.07
N GLN A 600 -37.85 -17.05 -0.87
CA GLN A 600 -39.17 -16.46 -0.61
C GLN A 600 -39.16 -14.94 -0.80
N ALA A 601 -38.16 -14.23 -0.26
CA ALA A 601 -38.02 -12.78 -0.44
C ALA A 601 -37.91 -12.39 -1.92
N ARG A 602 -37.15 -13.15 -2.73
CA ARG A 602 -37.08 -12.98 -4.19
C ARG A 602 -38.42 -13.20 -4.90
N GLN A 603 -39.23 -14.18 -4.47
CA GLN A 603 -40.58 -14.37 -5.00
C GLN A 603 -41.51 -13.21 -4.60
N ASP A 604 -41.48 -12.76 -3.35
CA ASP A 604 -42.36 -11.72 -2.84
C ASP A 604 -42.00 -10.33 -3.37
N ASP A 605 -40.73 -10.02 -3.61
CA ASP A 605 -40.32 -8.80 -4.32
C ASP A 605 -40.73 -8.81 -5.80
N ARG A 606 -40.72 -9.97 -6.47
CA ARG A 606 -41.28 -10.11 -7.83
C ARG A 606 -42.79 -9.89 -7.85
N LYS A 607 -43.54 -10.44 -6.87
CA LYS A 607 -44.98 -10.16 -6.71
C LYS A 607 -45.24 -8.67 -6.49
N ARG A 608 -44.49 -8.01 -5.58
CA ARG A 608 -44.59 -6.55 -5.36
C ARG A 608 -44.30 -5.72 -6.61
N LEU A 609 -43.35 -6.15 -7.43
CA LEU A 609 -43.04 -5.51 -8.71
C LEU A 609 -44.22 -5.64 -9.70
N MET A 610 -44.82 -6.83 -9.81
CA MET A 610 -46.01 -7.08 -10.63
C MET A 610 -47.24 -6.30 -10.12
N GLU A 611 -47.51 -6.32 -8.81
CA GLU A 611 -48.60 -5.54 -8.19
C GLU A 611 -48.45 -4.03 -8.43
N ARG A 612 -47.21 -3.51 -8.35
CA ARG A 612 -46.90 -2.10 -8.63
C ARG A 612 -47.11 -1.76 -10.11
N GLU A 613 -46.70 -2.65 -11.00
CA GLU A 613 -46.87 -2.50 -12.44
C GLU A 613 -48.35 -2.52 -12.84
N GLU A 614 -49.13 -3.49 -12.34
CA GLU A 614 -50.59 -3.51 -12.48
C GLU A 614 -51.24 -2.23 -11.94
N LEU A 615 -50.76 -1.69 -10.82
CA LEU A 615 -51.31 -0.46 -10.24
C LEU A 615 -51.01 0.76 -11.11
N TRP A 616 -49.83 0.84 -11.74
CA TRP A 616 -49.53 1.86 -12.75
C TRP A 616 -50.42 1.74 -14.00
N GLN A 617 -50.57 0.54 -14.56
CA GLN A 617 -51.42 0.30 -15.73
C GLN A 617 -52.90 0.61 -15.45
N ARG A 618 -53.40 0.29 -14.25
CA ARG A 618 -54.75 0.67 -13.78
C ARG A 618 -54.89 2.19 -13.66
N LEU A 619 -53.86 2.89 -13.16
CA LEU A 619 -53.85 4.35 -13.02
C LEU A 619 -53.79 5.06 -14.38
N GLU A 620 -52.96 4.59 -15.31
CA GLU A 620 -52.88 5.08 -16.68
C GLU A 620 -54.23 4.93 -17.40
N LYS A 621 -54.85 3.75 -17.30
CA LYS A 621 -56.19 3.51 -17.86
C LYS A 621 -57.23 4.46 -17.26
N GLN A 622 -57.25 4.64 -15.95
CA GLN A 622 -58.16 5.60 -15.29
C GLN A 622 -57.89 7.04 -15.74
N ALA A 623 -56.64 7.43 -15.99
CA ALA A 623 -56.31 8.74 -16.53
C ALA A 623 -56.83 8.92 -17.97
N ALA A 624 -56.70 7.91 -18.82
CA ALA A 624 -57.21 7.90 -20.18
C ALA A 624 -58.76 7.95 -20.22
N ASP A 625 -59.44 7.11 -19.43
CA ASP A 625 -60.90 7.08 -19.30
C ASP A 625 -61.45 8.44 -18.81
N ASN A 626 -60.78 9.06 -17.81
CA ASN A 626 -61.13 10.40 -17.32
C ASN A 626 -60.90 11.50 -18.38
N TYR A 627 -59.82 11.42 -19.16
CA TYR A 627 -59.54 12.38 -20.23
C TYR A 627 -60.60 12.35 -21.34
N GLU A 628 -60.95 11.16 -21.85
CA GLU A 628 -62.00 11.04 -22.87
C GLU A 628 -63.37 11.53 -22.35
N HIS A 629 -63.67 11.33 -21.06
CA HIS A 629 -64.87 11.88 -20.44
C HIS A 629 -64.85 13.42 -20.35
N LEU A 630 -63.74 14.04 -19.96
CA LEU A 630 -63.58 15.50 -19.92
C LEU A 630 -63.65 16.15 -21.32
N LYS A 631 -63.03 15.50 -22.30
CA LYS A 631 -63.06 15.84 -23.73
C LYS A 631 -64.48 15.73 -24.30
N ALA A 632 -65.23 14.69 -23.94
CA ALA A 632 -66.64 14.55 -24.33
C ALA A 632 -67.55 15.63 -23.72
N GLN A 633 -67.18 16.22 -22.58
CA GLN A 633 -67.84 17.38 -21.98
C GLN A 633 -67.42 18.73 -22.61
N GLY A 634 -66.63 18.73 -23.68
CA GLY A 634 -66.21 19.93 -24.40
C GLY A 634 -65.10 20.74 -23.73
N SER A 635 -64.42 20.17 -22.73
CA SER A 635 -63.28 20.84 -22.08
C SER A 635 -62.05 20.81 -23.00
N THR A 636 -61.48 21.96 -23.31
CA THR A 636 -60.25 22.10 -24.11
C THR A 636 -59.02 21.78 -23.24
N ILE A 637 -58.79 20.51 -22.98
CA ILE A 637 -57.63 19.99 -22.25
C ILE A 637 -56.73 19.28 -23.26
N SER A 638 -55.42 19.51 -23.21
CA SER A 638 -54.45 18.76 -24.02
C SER A 638 -54.52 17.27 -23.69
N PRO A 639 -54.29 16.36 -24.66
CA PRO A 639 -54.22 14.93 -24.36
C PRO A 639 -53.18 14.64 -23.27
N PRO A 640 -53.41 13.65 -22.38
CA PRO A 640 -52.33 13.09 -21.59
C PRO A 640 -51.23 12.65 -22.57
N PRO A 641 -49.95 12.94 -22.28
CA PRO A 641 -48.88 12.52 -23.16
C PRO A 641 -48.91 10.99 -23.24
N LEU A 642 -49.10 10.45 -24.45
CA LEU A 642 -48.80 9.04 -24.69
C LEU A 642 -47.30 8.88 -24.41
N LEU A 643 -46.96 8.12 -23.37
CA LEU A 643 -45.61 7.64 -23.17
C LEU A 643 -45.33 6.57 -24.22
N THR A 644 -45.09 7.01 -25.46
CA THR A 644 -44.43 6.19 -26.46
C THR A 644 -43.12 5.70 -25.85
N SER A 645 -42.85 4.40 -25.95
CA SER A 645 -41.72 3.74 -25.30
C SER A 645 -40.33 4.23 -25.76
N SER A 646 -40.30 5.23 -26.65
CA SER A 646 -39.12 5.94 -27.14
C SER A 646 -38.73 7.17 -26.31
N GLU A 647 -39.65 7.77 -25.53
CA GLU A 647 -39.38 9.02 -24.77
C GLU A 647 -39.13 8.81 -23.27
N ILE A 648 -39.23 7.56 -22.77
CA ILE A 648 -38.84 7.29 -21.39
C ILE A 648 -37.32 7.27 -21.28
N VAL A 649 -36.72 8.43 -21.01
CA VAL A 649 -35.34 8.53 -20.52
C VAL A 649 -35.30 8.01 -19.09
N VAL A 650 -35.41 6.68 -18.96
CA VAL A 650 -35.04 5.97 -17.75
C VAL A 650 -33.55 6.21 -17.56
N ALA A 651 -33.18 7.07 -16.60
CA ALA A 651 -31.80 7.15 -16.14
C ALA A 651 -31.37 5.73 -15.77
N PRO A 652 -30.32 5.17 -16.41
CA PRO A 652 -30.25 3.75 -16.67
C PRO A 652 -30.29 2.93 -15.39
N PHE A 653 -31.45 2.31 -15.14
CA PHE A 653 -31.50 1.12 -14.32
C PHE A 653 -30.54 0.13 -14.97
N ALA A 654 -29.64 -0.44 -14.15
CA ALA A 654 -28.66 -1.41 -14.63
C ALA A 654 -29.38 -2.46 -15.50
N PRO A 655 -28.83 -2.84 -16.67
CA PRO A 655 -29.50 -3.72 -17.62
C PRO A 655 -30.12 -4.89 -16.89
N PHE A 656 -31.42 -5.11 -17.12
CA PHE A 656 -32.16 -6.19 -16.49
C PHE A 656 -31.56 -7.49 -17.00
N ASP A 657 -30.72 -8.14 -16.19
CA ASP A 657 -29.93 -9.30 -16.61
C ASP A 657 -30.88 -10.36 -17.16
N GLN A 658 -30.83 -10.56 -18.48
CA GLN A 658 -31.77 -11.44 -19.18
C GLN A 658 -31.52 -12.92 -18.81
N ASP A 659 -30.38 -13.19 -18.19
CA ASP A 659 -30.02 -14.45 -17.54
C ASP A 659 -30.76 -14.69 -16.20
N GLU A 660 -31.33 -13.68 -15.52
CA GLU A 660 -32.22 -13.92 -14.36
C GLU A 660 -33.62 -14.46 -14.75
N LEU A 661 -33.98 -14.41 -16.04
CA LEU A 661 -35.22 -15.02 -16.56
C LEU A 661 -35.02 -16.50 -16.90
N THR A 662 -33.88 -16.85 -17.51
CA THR A 662 -33.59 -18.24 -17.93
C THR A 662 -33.36 -19.17 -16.74
N ASP A 663 -32.95 -18.64 -15.58
CA ASP A 663 -32.84 -19.35 -14.30
C ASP A 663 -34.22 -19.73 -13.69
N MET A 664 -35.34 -19.33 -14.32
CA MET A 664 -36.71 -19.63 -13.86
C MET A 664 -37.62 -20.38 -14.87
N ASP A 665 -37.39 -20.29 -16.18
CA ASP A 665 -38.12 -21.12 -17.17
C ASP A 665 -37.94 -22.64 -16.92
N VAL A 666 -36.84 -23.01 -16.24
CA VAL A 666 -36.53 -24.38 -15.79
C VAL A 666 -37.28 -24.77 -14.51
N ASP A 667 -37.67 -23.79 -13.68
CA ASP A 667 -38.26 -23.99 -12.35
C ASP A 667 -39.80 -24.11 -12.46
N GLU A 668 -40.45 -23.23 -13.22
CA GLU A 668 -41.91 -23.21 -13.40
C GLU A 668 -42.45 -24.39 -14.23
N THR A 669 -41.58 -25.17 -14.88
CA THR A 669 -41.95 -26.35 -15.67
C THR A 669 -41.87 -27.69 -14.92
N LEU A 670 -41.49 -27.67 -13.63
CA LEU A 670 -41.21 -28.90 -12.84
C LEU A 670 -42.08 -29.11 -11.57
N GLU A 671 -43.12 -28.30 -11.31
CA GLU A 671 -44.12 -28.58 -10.26
C GLU A 671 -45.01 -29.81 -10.62
N GLY A 672 -44.43 -31.02 -10.59
CA GLY A 672 -45.09 -32.25 -11.10
C GLY A 672 -44.82 -33.56 -10.36
N THR A 673 -43.68 -33.72 -9.68
CA THR A 673 -43.34 -34.97 -8.95
C THR A 673 -42.45 -34.71 -7.74
N GLY A 674 -42.94 -34.92 -6.52
CA GLY A 674 -42.17 -34.66 -5.30
C GLY A 674 -41.02 -35.64 -5.06
N GLN A 675 -39.82 -35.31 -5.54
CA GLN A 675 -38.55 -35.98 -5.21
C GLN A 675 -37.41 -34.98 -4.87
N ASP A 676 -37.77 -33.74 -4.52
CA ASP A 676 -36.85 -32.61 -4.44
C ASP A 676 -36.20 -32.43 -3.07
N GLN A 677 -35.35 -33.39 -2.70
CA GLN A 677 -34.34 -33.20 -1.64
C GLN A 677 -32.89 -33.25 -2.15
N ASP A 678 -32.62 -33.89 -3.30
CA ASP A 678 -31.24 -34.18 -3.73
C ASP A 678 -30.62 -33.17 -4.71
N LEU A 679 -31.40 -32.40 -5.49
CA LEU A 679 -30.85 -31.56 -6.56
C LEU A 679 -29.92 -30.43 -6.06
N TYR A 680 -30.37 -29.63 -5.07
CA TYR A 680 -29.55 -28.51 -4.56
C TYR A 680 -28.31 -28.96 -3.78
N SER A 681 -28.35 -30.15 -3.17
CA SER A 681 -27.15 -30.77 -2.58
C SER A 681 -26.10 -31.08 -3.65
N GLY A 682 -26.51 -31.38 -4.89
CA GLY A 682 -25.61 -31.73 -5.99
C GLY A 682 -24.77 -30.57 -6.54
N GLU A 683 -25.19 -29.31 -6.38
CA GLU A 683 -24.37 -28.14 -6.72
C GLU A 683 -23.44 -27.75 -5.58
N LEU A 684 -23.93 -27.76 -4.33
CA LEU A 684 -23.12 -27.50 -3.14
C LEU A 684 -22.07 -28.60 -2.87
N GLN A 685 -22.25 -29.82 -3.39
CA GLN A 685 -21.22 -30.86 -3.36
C GLN A 685 -20.13 -30.73 -4.45
N LYS A 686 -20.27 -29.80 -5.41
CA LYS A 686 -19.23 -29.52 -6.44
C LYS A 686 -18.23 -28.44 -6.02
N PHE A 687 -17.95 -28.32 -4.72
CA PHE A 687 -16.91 -27.45 -4.17
C PHE A 687 -15.47 -28.03 -4.33
N GLU A 688 -15.12 -28.47 -5.54
CA GLU A 688 -13.72 -28.74 -5.93
C GLU A 688 -13.14 -27.54 -6.71
N MET A 689 -11.91 -27.13 -6.36
CA MET A 689 -11.22 -26.04 -7.06
C MET A 689 -10.89 -26.44 -8.52
N PRO A 690 -11.31 -25.67 -9.54
CA PRO A 690 -10.96 -25.96 -10.92
C PRO A 690 -9.45 -25.79 -11.18
N VAL A 691 -8.75 -26.88 -11.47
CA VAL A 691 -7.35 -26.85 -11.93
C VAL A 691 -7.30 -26.17 -13.31
N VAL A 692 -6.79 -24.94 -13.36
CA VAL A 692 -6.89 -24.05 -14.53
C VAL A 692 -6.05 -24.56 -15.72
N PRO A 693 -6.67 -24.93 -16.87
CA PRO A 693 -5.93 -25.18 -18.10
C PRO A 693 -5.60 -23.85 -18.77
N GLN A 694 -4.30 -23.51 -18.85
CA GLN A 694 -3.85 -22.25 -19.45
C GLN A 694 -3.96 -22.26 -20.99
N PHE A 695 -5.13 -21.91 -21.53
CA PHE A 695 -5.29 -21.55 -22.94
C PHE A 695 -5.86 -20.15 -23.11
N ARG A 696 -5.00 -19.21 -23.57
CA ARG A 696 -5.43 -17.89 -24.05
C ARG A 696 -6.26 -18.03 -25.32
N ARG A 697 -7.60 -18.12 -25.19
CA ARG A 697 -8.48 -17.64 -26.26
C ARG A 697 -8.33 -16.13 -26.34
N LYS A 698 -8.17 -15.58 -27.55
CA LYS A 698 -8.18 -14.12 -27.76
C LYS A 698 -9.59 -13.61 -27.47
N SER A 699 -9.70 -12.58 -26.64
CA SER A 699 -10.97 -11.90 -26.38
C SER A 699 -11.49 -11.23 -27.65
N ILE A 700 -12.59 -11.74 -28.18
CA ILE A 700 -13.41 -10.99 -29.14
C ILE A 700 -14.32 -10.13 -28.27
N ILE A 701 -14.13 -8.81 -28.34
CA ILE A 701 -15.01 -7.85 -27.69
C ILE A 701 -16.36 -7.87 -28.44
N PRO A 702 -17.51 -7.95 -27.77
CA PRO A 702 -18.80 -7.67 -28.39
C PRO A 702 -18.80 -6.21 -28.84
N VAL A 703 -18.63 -5.97 -30.14
CA VAL A 703 -18.67 -4.62 -30.71
C VAL A 703 -20.13 -4.28 -30.96
N ASP A 704 -20.69 -3.42 -30.13
CA ASP A 704 -22.03 -2.90 -30.31
C ASP A 704 -22.08 -2.03 -31.58
N GLU A 705 -22.98 -2.39 -32.51
CA GLU A 705 -23.15 -1.73 -33.80
C GLU A 705 -23.71 -0.30 -33.63
N THR A 706 -24.41 -0.03 -32.53
CA THR A 706 -24.87 1.32 -32.15
C THR A 706 -23.67 2.20 -31.78
N VAL A 707 -22.72 1.69 -30.99
CA VAL A 707 -21.51 2.43 -30.56
C VAL A 707 -20.61 2.77 -31.74
N LEU A 708 -20.46 1.87 -32.73
CA LEU A 708 -19.79 2.20 -34.00
C LEU A 708 -20.54 3.30 -34.78
N THR A 709 -21.88 3.27 -34.75
CA THR A 709 -22.74 4.25 -35.43
C THR A 709 -22.70 5.63 -34.75
N GLU A 710 -22.50 5.70 -33.43
CA GLU A 710 -22.30 6.97 -32.72
C GLU A 710 -20.87 7.49 -32.84
N LEU A 711 -19.85 6.64 -32.70
CA LEU A 711 -18.44 7.03 -32.92
C LEU A 711 -18.20 7.57 -34.34
N SER A 712 -18.90 7.05 -35.35
CA SER A 712 -18.84 7.57 -36.73
C SER A 712 -19.69 8.82 -36.99
N ARG A 713 -20.52 9.24 -36.03
CA ARG A 713 -21.24 10.53 -36.03
C ARG A 713 -20.56 11.59 -35.18
N HIS A 714 -19.65 11.22 -34.28
CA HIS A 714 -19.01 12.13 -33.34
C HIS A 714 -17.91 12.97 -34.04
N ARG A 715 -18.21 14.24 -34.33
CA ARG A 715 -17.19 15.24 -34.68
C ARG A 715 -16.41 15.70 -33.45
N SER A 716 -15.22 16.26 -33.65
CA SER A 716 -14.49 16.94 -32.57
C SER A 716 -15.04 18.35 -32.34
N LEU A 717 -14.81 18.90 -31.14
CA LEU A 717 -15.20 20.28 -30.84
C LEU A 717 -14.43 21.28 -31.74
N ASP A 718 -13.18 20.96 -32.09
CA ASP A 718 -12.33 21.77 -32.96
C ASP A 718 -12.88 21.86 -34.39
N GLU A 719 -13.47 20.79 -34.93
CA GLU A 719 -14.13 20.84 -36.25
C GLU A 719 -15.31 21.80 -36.22
N VAL A 720 -16.13 21.79 -35.16
CA VAL A 720 -17.28 22.69 -35.02
C VAL A 720 -16.82 24.14 -34.94
N LEU A 721 -15.83 24.44 -34.10
CA LEU A 721 -15.24 25.77 -33.96
C LEU A 721 -14.55 26.28 -35.24
N SER A 722 -14.12 25.38 -36.13
CA SER A 722 -13.53 25.76 -37.42
C SER A 722 -14.56 26.24 -38.46
N MET A 723 -15.85 25.88 -38.32
CA MET A 723 -16.87 26.16 -39.33
C MET A 723 -17.44 27.59 -39.27
N ASP A 724 -17.38 28.26 -38.11
CA ASP A 724 -17.90 29.62 -37.91
C ASP A 724 -16.99 30.74 -38.46
N GLN A 725 -15.84 30.39 -39.08
CA GLN A 725 -14.92 31.36 -39.68
C GLN A 725 -14.96 31.37 -41.22
N GLN A 726 -16.13 31.71 -41.78
CA GLN A 726 -16.22 32.25 -43.16
C GLN A 726 -16.91 33.61 -43.17
N PRO A 727 -16.33 34.64 -43.82
CA PRO A 727 -16.85 36.01 -43.75
C PRO A 727 -18.09 36.19 -44.62
N GLN A 728 -19.19 36.65 -44.01
CA GLN A 728 -20.33 37.18 -44.75
C GLN A 728 -19.91 38.47 -45.47
N GLY A 729 -19.96 38.47 -46.80
CA GLY A 729 -19.66 39.65 -47.61
C GLY A 729 -20.77 40.70 -47.49
N MET A 730 -20.42 41.94 -47.12
CA MET A 730 -21.39 43.03 -47.10
C MET A 730 -21.77 43.47 -48.52
N ALA A 731 -23.06 43.78 -48.71
CA ALA A 731 -23.58 44.48 -49.86
C ALA A 731 -24.51 45.61 -49.38
N TYR A 732 -24.16 46.85 -49.78
CA TYR A 732 -24.91 48.12 -49.83
C TYR A 732 -26.33 48.15 -49.20
N ASP A 733 -26.67 49.12 -48.35
CA ASP A 733 -26.47 50.58 -48.53
C ASP A 733 -25.76 51.31 -47.38
#